data_AF-A0A846P2C7-F1
#
_entry.id   AF-A0A846P2C7-F1
#
_cell.length_a   1.000
_cell.length_b   1.000
_cell.length_c   1.000
_cell.angle_alpha   90.00
_cell.angle_beta   90.00
_cell.angle_gamma   90.00
#
_symmetry.space_group_name_H-M   'P 1'
#
loop_
_entity.id
_entity.type
_entity.pdbx_description
1 polymer ?
#
loop_
_entity_poly.entity_id
_entity_poly.type
_entity_poly.pdbx_seq_one_letter_code
_entity_poly.pdbx_strand_id
1 'polypeptide(L)'
;MKSLIPLHIVAVFVLVFAPGSAASQANPDDMPWLDGFTLVVLETEDIPSLHRAREEIQARGGRICIMSPPSILMGWVPFEMRDELIGTAGIKDIFYTDVAPGEVKAEDRQTRMMLDYFNAAVRREIQMEYRAHKQAAEAEGNLIVQPDALDPPEIDEASYIENLRQAGLDIEKLREDGLLIRRSGQEVMGNSDYMTGTVALTVFFVESDGSGSDPDRYTWTEAHMQDYLNGVNTGLAWWSAQSNDYSNCWVAFFVRYYPATDPRCQQWYEPILHSSSYQQYWVNNVITNFGYTSGTYISKVTAFNTWQRSNYGTDRSYSAFVAYNPPGSPNRFTNGYAAAAYWGGPYTFLLYRSFSWAPEQVFTHETGHIFYACDEYYEEGYGGCTSCGGCRNEVDNGNCEYCNPASLPCMMKSNSFTLCSYTPGHVGWFISPCAPPPLTPPTASTCNPTSQYQGLDATITIIGSDFLYGAFVELGAGVTFNQSTLVSPETLIVEISIDNAAVPGVRNMIVKNRDLQADTIFAGFEIRPTTRHYSSPSGNNVFPYITPENAAVTISNAISAAVEGDSVLVASTTLTNISLNIAKGVGLYGGWIDNFTGRDLVSGKTVLDMTGNIVIGSTAPVVVDGFVIQNGQGSYSTQPQNGYYGGGVMIVNSEATVSNCEIHTCDAQNGGSFSAGGGIFAYNSTVDVHNNSIWGNVSEVGGGVYLYGCSGTVNDNVVSGNQLQQMTTTPSGAGIYLKNCPSVSLSGNTIDGNAGASEGGGIYVNNCSITMNGGVLSYNQTTSAGGGASLIGSDVTLDGVKFLRNSSAVFGGAVGAGDTSAVTIRSCDFMWNSSMIGGGVYADAGDAYIRHNLFVGNNASASSGAFYATKLGAGDFIGNTLDRNTHSGSGSAGLFLNSSGINVFNNIVVNSVGSGIACSGSPLPTLEYNDVWNNSAGDYSGCSGGEGSISSDPLFVDTAAVDYHLAVHSPAIDAGDTSSAYDDPDGSRGDMGWYGSHSFVMDQPSYPKNLIADVITGDVVLTWNRNPEADIQSYAIYCDTISGLIPSIDNFVQFVLAPDTTVNMGAYSDTVYYKISAVDSTAYGSGYSNADSPDAPTAVPDKPLAYQFKLYQNIPNPFNPRTIIKYELNRSTWVTLTIYDVTGSIIKRLVDAIHAPGLYSTEWDGTNFSGQRVSSGIYFYRMSAGGIVWTKKMALLK
;
A
#
# COMPACT_ATOMS: atom_id res chain seq x y z
N MET A 1 17.04 6.72 32.93
CA MET A 1 16.19 6.09 33.97
C MET A 1 15.28 7.14 34.63
N LYS A 2 14.48 7.84 33.80
CA LYS A 2 13.32 8.68 34.17
C LYS A 2 12.37 8.68 32.96
N SER A 3 12.03 7.47 32.53
CA SER A 3 11.21 7.23 31.34
C SER A 3 10.24 6.08 31.62
N LEU A 4 9.03 6.20 31.06
CA LEU A 4 7.99 5.17 30.99
C LEU A 4 7.34 4.75 32.34
N ILE A 5 6.44 5.61 32.83
CA ILE A 5 5.19 5.14 33.45
C ILE A 5 4.05 5.45 32.44
N PRO A 6 3.49 4.45 31.74
CA PRO A 6 2.33 4.68 30.88
C PRO A 6 1.10 5.08 31.71
N LEU A 7 0.29 6.03 31.23
CA LEU A 7 -0.98 6.46 31.85
C LEU A 7 -1.90 5.27 32.21
N HIS A 8 -1.81 4.18 31.45
CA HIS A 8 -2.51 2.92 31.67
C HIS A 8 -2.29 2.32 33.07
N ILE A 9 -1.10 2.44 33.68
CA ILE A 9 -0.84 1.90 35.03
C ILE A 9 -1.65 2.68 36.08
N VAL A 10 -1.74 4.01 35.93
CA VAL A 10 -2.55 4.87 36.82
C VAL A 10 -4.05 4.57 36.66
N ALA A 11 -4.51 4.37 35.42
CA ALA A 11 -5.90 4.02 35.11
C ALA A 11 -6.32 2.66 35.71
N VAL A 12 -5.45 1.64 35.61
CA VAL A 12 -5.70 0.30 36.21
C VAL A 12 -5.89 0.40 37.72
N PHE A 13 -5.08 1.21 38.41
CA PHE A 13 -5.20 1.39 39.86
C PHE A 13 -6.55 2.03 40.26
N VAL A 14 -7.00 3.08 39.56
CA VAL A 14 -8.29 3.77 39.86
C VAL A 14 -9.49 2.83 39.76
N LEU A 15 -9.45 1.87 38.83
CA LEU A 15 -10.52 0.88 38.63
C LEU A 15 -10.53 -0.24 39.68
N VAL A 16 -9.39 -0.56 40.30
CA VAL A 16 -9.26 -1.72 41.22
C VAL A 16 -9.68 -1.41 42.67
N PHE A 17 -9.63 -0.13 43.09
CA PHE A 17 -9.84 0.25 44.50
C PHE A 17 -11.14 0.98 44.83
N ALA A 18 -12.03 1.23 43.85
CA ALA A 18 -13.38 1.74 44.14
C ALA A 18 -14.23 0.69 44.89
N PRO A 19 -14.66 0.93 46.15
CA PRO A 19 -15.60 0.04 46.82
C PRO A 19 -16.96 0.10 46.12
N GLY A 20 -17.63 -1.05 46.02
CA GLY A 20 -18.87 -1.16 45.25
C GLY A 20 -20.02 -0.28 45.76
N SER A 21 -20.73 0.30 44.79
CA SER A 21 -21.94 1.14 44.87
C SER A 21 -21.75 2.63 45.25
N ALA A 22 -22.21 3.48 44.33
CA ALA A 22 -22.42 4.93 44.43
C ALA A 22 -21.19 5.85 44.64
N ALA A 23 -20.43 6.12 43.56
CA ALA A 23 -19.49 7.24 43.50
C ALA A 23 -19.36 7.84 42.08
N SER A 24 -20.41 8.46 41.55
CA SER A 24 -20.32 9.33 40.35
C SER A 24 -19.84 10.75 40.68
N GLN A 25 -19.34 10.99 41.91
CA GLN A 25 -18.93 12.30 42.44
C GLN A 25 -17.85 12.15 43.54
N ALA A 26 -16.69 11.57 43.22
CA ALA A 26 -15.49 11.68 44.06
C ALA A 26 -14.45 12.56 43.33
N ASN A 27 -13.84 13.52 44.04
CA ASN A 27 -12.81 14.38 43.45
C ASN A 27 -11.49 13.59 43.28
N PRO A 28 -10.88 13.53 42.07
CA PRO A 28 -9.62 12.80 41.86
C PRO A 28 -8.42 13.25 42.71
N ASP A 29 -8.46 14.46 43.29
CA ASP A 29 -7.34 15.02 44.07
C ASP A 29 -7.12 14.37 45.45
N ASP A 30 -8.18 13.81 46.03
CA ASP A 30 -8.13 13.06 47.26
C ASP A 30 -7.89 11.58 46.94
N MET A 31 -6.61 11.19 46.94
CA MET A 31 -6.16 9.80 46.82
C MET A 31 -5.73 9.20 48.18
N PRO A 32 -6.67 8.85 49.09
CA PRO A 32 -6.38 8.28 50.42
C PRO A 32 -5.90 6.81 50.43
N TRP A 33 -5.54 6.24 49.26
CA TRP A 33 -5.35 4.80 49.04
C TRP A 33 -3.89 4.38 48.85
N LEU A 34 -2.95 5.33 48.91
CA LEU A 34 -1.51 5.07 48.97
C LEU A 34 -0.98 4.89 50.41
N ASP A 35 -1.74 5.27 51.43
CA ASP A 35 -1.36 5.01 52.83
C ASP A 35 -1.53 3.50 53.12
N GLY A 36 -0.39 2.82 53.27
CA GLY A 36 -0.31 1.36 53.37
C GLY A 36 0.02 0.65 52.04
N PHE A 37 0.46 1.36 51.01
CA PHE A 37 1.06 0.72 49.83
C PHE A 37 2.35 -0.01 50.22
N THR A 38 2.52 -1.24 49.75
CA THR A 38 3.52 -2.19 50.25
C THR A 38 4.20 -2.98 49.14
N LEU A 39 5.49 -3.24 49.34
CA LEU A 39 6.32 -4.14 48.54
C LEU A 39 6.58 -5.39 49.36
N VAL A 40 6.15 -6.55 48.86
CA VAL A 40 6.40 -7.84 49.48
C VAL A 40 7.48 -8.53 48.67
N VAL A 41 8.54 -8.94 49.34
CA VAL A 41 9.72 -9.56 48.73
C VAL A 41 9.84 -10.98 49.24
N LEU A 42 10.09 -11.93 48.34
CA LEU A 42 10.13 -13.35 48.67
C LEU A 42 11.56 -13.89 48.82
N GLU A 43 11.70 -15.02 49.51
CA GLU A 43 12.98 -15.73 49.70
C GLU A 43 13.41 -16.47 48.43
N THR A 44 12.45 -16.87 47.59
CA THR A 44 12.69 -17.62 46.37
C THR A 44 12.09 -16.92 45.14
N GLU A 45 12.83 -17.00 44.05
CA GLU A 45 12.51 -16.39 42.76
C GLU A 45 11.63 -17.33 41.92
N ASP A 46 10.45 -17.70 42.45
CA ASP A 46 9.48 -18.58 41.78
C ASP A 46 8.02 -18.09 41.84
N ILE A 47 7.32 -18.19 40.71
CA ILE A 47 5.92 -17.79 40.55
C ILE A 47 4.97 -18.50 41.54
N PRO A 48 5.10 -19.80 41.84
CA PRO A 48 4.30 -20.45 42.88
C PRO A 48 4.44 -19.81 44.27
N SER A 49 5.63 -19.32 44.66
CA SER A 49 5.82 -18.56 45.91
C SER A 49 5.11 -17.21 45.87
N LEU A 50 5.12 -16.52 44.72
CA LEU A 50 4.34 -15.29 44.51
C LEU A 50 2.84 -15.50 44.71
N HIS A 51 2.28 -16.59 44.17
CA HIS A 51 0.87 -16.93 44.38
C HIS A 51 0.57 -17.32 45.84
N ARG A 52 1.40 -18.15 46.48
CA ARG A 52 1.22 -18.51 47.91
C ARG A 52 1.29 -17.30 48.83
N ALA A 53 2.26 -16.42 48.64
CA ALA A 53 2.40 -15.19 49.43
C ALA A 53 1.21 -14.24 49.21
N ARG A 54 0.77 -14.08 47.96
CA ARG A 54 -0.45 -13.33 47.63
C ARG A 54 -1.68 -13.92 48.32
N GLU A 55 -1.89 -15.23 48.25
CA GLU A 55 -3.04 -15.90 48.85
C GLU A 55 -3.03 -15.79 50.38
N GLU A 56 -1.90 -15.98 51.04
CA GLU A 56 -1.76 -15.84 52.50
C GLU A 56 -2.04 -14.39 52.95
N ILE A 57 -1.55 -13.40 52.20
CA ILE A 57 -1.86 -11.99 52.42
C ILE A 57 -3.35 -11.70 52.23
N GLN A 58 -3.96 -12.21 51.16
CA GLN A 58 -5.37 -11.97 50.84
C GLN A 58 -6.32 -12.69 51.80
N ALA A 59 -6.00 -13.92 52.21
CA ALA A 59 -6.78 -14.71 53.17
C ALA A 59 -6.90 -14.04 54.55
N ARG A 60 -5.90 -13.22 54.92
CA ARG A 60 -5.88 -12.45 56.17
C ARG A 60 -6.34 -11.00 56.02
N GLY A 61 -6.80 -10.59 54.83
CA GLY A 61 -7.43 -9.28 54.60
C GLY A 61 -6.60 -8.23 53.86
N GLY A 62 -5.34 -8.54 53.51
CA GLY A 62 -4.54 -7.73 52.59
C GLY A 62 -5.04 -7.83 51.13
N ARG A 63 -4.45 -7.05 50.23
CA ARG A 63 -4.80 -7.02 48.80
C ARG A 63 -3.55 -6.82 47.95
N ILE A 64 -3.13 -7.86 47.22
CA ILE A 64 -2.10 -7.73 46.18
C ILE A 64 -2.77 -7.34 44.87
N CYS A 65 -2.30 -6.25 44.26
CA CYS A 65 -2.80 -5.73 42.98
C CYS A 65 -1.83 -5.96 41.82
N ILE A 66 -0.52 -6.09 42.09
CA ILE A 66 0.49 -6.44 41.08
C ILE A 66 1.37 -7.57 41.59
N MET A 67 1.62 -8.54 40.72
CA MET A 67 2.60 -9.60 40.93
C MET A 67 3.67 -9.44 39.85
N SER A 68 4.93 -9.29 40.24
CA SER A 68 6.06 -9.22 39.32
C SER A 68 6.96 -10.43 39.55
N PRO A 69 6.92 -11.43 38.66
CA PRO A 69 7.93 -12.47 38.62
C PRO A 69 9.35 -11.87 38.57
N PRO A 70 10.35 -12.52 39.19
CA PRO A 70 10.23 -13.79 39.90
C PRO A 70 10.01 -13.69 41.42
N SER A 71 10.15 -12.53 42.08
CA SER A 71 10.20 -12.43 43.56
C SER A 71 9.51 -11.23 44.23
N ILE A 72 8.76 -10.39 43.50
CA ILE A 72 8.10 -9.18 44.05
C ILE A 72 6.57 -9.20 43.91
N LEU A 73 5.86 -8.79 44.96
CA LEU A 73 4.44 -8.40 44.91
C LEU A 73 4.27 -6.94 45.35
N MET A 74 3.23 -6.29 44.86
CA MET A 74 2.79 -4.98 45.36
C MET A 74 1.29 -4.93 45.64
N GLY A 75 0.94 -4.15 46.64
CA GLY A 75 -0.45 -3.91 47.02
C GLY A 75 -0.55 -3.30 48.41
N TRP A 76 -1.53 -3.74 49.18
CA TRP A 76 -1.82 -3.28 50.53
C TRP A 76 -1.77 -4.45 51.52
N VAL A 77 -0.83 -4.40 52.44
CA VAL A 77 -0.76 -5.30 53.61
C VAL A 77 -0.94 -4.43 54.87
N PRO A 78 -1.80 -4.80 55.84
CA PRO A 78 -1.88 -4.05 57.09
C PRO A 78 -0.57 -4.15 57.89
N PHE A 79 -0.02 -3.01 58.32
CA PHE A 79 1.25 -2.97 59.08
C PHE A 79 1.23 -3.85 60.34
N GLU A 80 0.08 -3.94 61.00
CA GLU A 80 -0.17 -4.76 62.20
C GLU A 80 0.08 -6.26 61.98
N MET A 81 0.09 -6.71 60.71
CA MET A 81 0.24 -8.11 60.32
C MET A 81 1.62 -8.43 59.74
N ARG A 82 2.49 -7.42 59.57
CA ARG A 82 3.81 -7.55 58.93
C ARG A 82 4.64 -8.69 59.54
N ASP A 83 4.80 -8.66 60.85
CA ASP A 83 5.68 -9.58 61.58
C ASP A 83 5.07 -10.98 61.74
N GLU A 84 3.78 -11.17 61.46
CA GLU A 84 3.12 -12.49 61.38
C GLU A 84 3.25 -13.15 59.99
N LEU A 85 3.49 -12.35 58.95
CA LEU A 85 3.60 -12.79 57.56
C LEU A 85 5.03 -13.10 57.13
N ILE A 86 6.02 -12.37 57.67
CA ILE A 86 7.45 -12.61 57.41
C ILE A 86 7.85 -14.02 57.89
N GLY A 87 8.51 -14.78 57.01
CA GLY A 87 8.84 -16.20 57.21
C GLY A 87 7.70 -17.18 56.90
N THR A 88 6.52 -16.70 56.47
CA THR A 88 5.39 -17.53 56.02
C THR A 88 5.21 -17.45 54.51
N ALA A 89 4.71 -18.51 53.88
CA ALA A 89 4.46 -18.59 52.43
C ALA A 89 5.64 -18.23 51.49
N GLY A 90 6.88 -18.16 52.01
CA GLY A 90 8.08 -17.70 51.29
C GLY A 90 8.32 -16.19 51.35
N ILE A 91 7.58 -15.43 52.15
CA ILE A 91 7.76 -13.99 52.35
C ILE A 91 9.03 -13.73 53.17
N LYS A 92 9.99 -13.04 52.56
CA LYS A 92 11.26 -12.65 53.17
C LYS A 92 11.15 -11.34 53.95
N ASP A 93 10.51 -10.33 53.36
CA ASP A 93 10.29 -9.03 53.99
C ASP A 93 9.07 -8.32 53.36
N ILE A 94 8.53 -7.33 54.07
CA ILE A 94 7.47 -6.45 53.60
C ILE A 94 7.86 -5.01 53.94
N PHE A 95 8.03 -4.20 52.90
CA PHE A 95 8.39 -2.79 52.99
C PHE A 95 7.14 -1.90 52.86
N TYR A 96 7.10 -0.87 53.70
CA TYR A 96 6.05 0.16 53.79
C TYR A 96 6.63 1.57 53.55
N THR A 97 7.95 1.61 53.35
CA THR A 97 8.81 2.78 53.22
C THR A 97 9.81 2.49 52.10
N ASP A 98 10.52 3.51 51.66
CA ASP A 98 11.62 3.41 50.69
C ASP A 98 12.62 2.30 51.03
N VAL A 99 13.06 1.55 50.01
CA VAL A 99 13.92 0.36 50.12
C VAL A 99 15.34 0.70 49.67
N ALA A 100 16.33 0.45 50.54
CA ALA A 100 17.70 0.89 50.28
C ALA A 100 18.42 0.00 49.24
N PRO A 101 19.39 0.57 48.48
CA PRO A 101 20.14 -0.18 47.48
C PRO A 101 20.84 -1.42 48.08
N GLY A 102 20.46 -2.60 47.60
CA GLY A 102 21.02 -3.89 48.05
C GLY A 102 20.19 -4.67 49.07
N GLU A 103 19.10 -4.11 49.61
CA GLU A 103 18.17 -4.85 50.49
C GLU A 103 17.33 -5.89 49.72
N VAL A 104 17.05 -5.61 48.45
CA VAL A 104 16.36 -6.49 47.50
C VAL A 104 17.27 -6.87 46.35
N LYS A 105 17.32 -8.16 46.02
CA LYS A 105 18.01 -8.68 44.84
C LYS A 105 17.15 -8.38 43.61
N ALA A 106 17.64 -7.52 42.74
CA ALA A 106 16.94 -7.10 41.52
C ALA A 106 17.87 -7.26 40.32
N GLU A 107 18.12 -8.51 39.93
CA GLU A 107 19.09 -8.85 38.87
C GLU A 107 18.45 -8.77 37.47
N ASP A 108 17.16 -9.13 37.33
CA ASP A 108 16.40 -8.93 36.10
C ASP A 108 15.90 -7.48 35.93
N ARG A 109 15.34 -7.18 34.75
CA ARG A 109 14.89 -5.83 34.37
C ARG A 109 13.52 -5.47 34.94
N GLN A 110 12.59 -6.43 35.09
CA GLN A 110 11.25 -6.17 35.59
C GLN A 110 11.27 -5.90 37.10
N THR A 111 11.96 -6.73 37.88
CA THR A 111 12.14 -6.55 39.33
C THR A 111 12.77 -5.20 39.67
N ARG A 112 13.73 -4.72 38.87
CA ARG A 112 14.29 -3.36 39.00
C ARG A 112 13.26 -2.27 38.72
N MET A 113 12.61 -2.30 37.55
CA MET A 113 11.60 -1.31 37.19
C MET A 113 10.46 -1.24 38.21
N MET A 114 10.09 -2.38 38.80
CA MET A 114 9.07 -2.47 39.83
C MET A 114 9.57 -1.93 41.19
N LEU A 115 10.79 -2.27 41.62
CA LEU A 115 11.40 -1.70 42.83
C LEU A 115 11.52 -0.17 42.74
N ASP A 116 11.93 0.35 41.59
CA ASP A 116 12.02 1.79 41.31
C ASP A 116 10.63 2.46 41.37
N TYR A 117 9.61 1.82 40.77
CA TYR A 117 8.21 2.29 40.82
C TYR A 117 7.66 2.33 42.25
N PHE A 118 7.92 1.32 43.07
CA PHE A 118 7.48 1.29 44.47
C PHE A 118 8.15 2.38 45.31
N ASN A 119 9.47 2.54 45.18
CA ASN A 119 10.21 3.57 45.91
C ASN A 119 9.71 4.98 45.51
N ALA A 120 9.45 5.22 44.21
CA ALA A 120 8.82 6.46 43.74
C ALA A 120 7.38 6.65 44.28
N ALA A 121 6.58 5.58 44.33
CA ALA A 121 5.21 5.64 44.87
C ALA A 121 5.21 6.03 46.36
N VAL A 122 6.07 5.40 47.17
CA VAL A 122 6.09 5.55 48.63
C VAL A 122 6.80 6.81 49.11
N ARG A 123 7.80 7.31 48.37
CA ARG A 123 8.31 8.69 48.52
C ARG A 123 7.28 9.77 48.12
N ARG A 124 6.09 9.35 47.66
CA ARG A 124 5.04 10.19 47.06
C ARG A 124 5.51 10.94 45.80
N GLU A 125 6.59 10.48 45.15
CA GLU A 125 7.10 11.06 43.89
C GLU A 125 6.07 10.92 42.77
N ILE A 126 5.33 9.80 42.68
CA ILE A 126 4.23 9.63 41.70
C ILE A 126 3.05 10.57 42.02
N GLN A 127 2.73 10.80 43.30
CA GLN A 127 1.74 11.80 43.69
C GLN A 127 2.23 13.22 43.39
N MET A 128 3.53 13.49 43.54
CA MET A 128 4.15 14.77 43.17
C MET A 128 4.22 14.94 41.66
N GLU A 129 4.44 13.90 40.84
CA GLU A 129 4.42 13.98 39.38
C GLU A 129 3.01 14.14 38.82
N TYR A 130 2.00 13.41 39.33
CA TYR A 130 0.61 13.61 38.93
C TYR A 130 0.08 14.97 39.40
N ARG A 131 0.39 15.38 40.65
CA ARG A 131 0.05 16.74 41.11
C ARG A 131 0.89 17.81 40.44
N ALA A 132 2.11 17.56 39.99
CA ALA A 132 2.87 18.51 39.18
C ALA A 132 2.39 18.53 37.72
N HIS A 133 1.85 17.45 37.16
CA HIS A 133 1.18 17.47 35.85
C HIS A 133 -0.16 18.20 35.94
N LYS A 134 -0.95 17.95 36.99
CA LYS A 134 -2.22 18.64 37.21
C LYS A 134 -2.00 20.10 37.62
N GLN A 135 -1.05 20.41 38.51
CA GLN A 135 -0.65 21.78 38.82
C GLN A 135 0.17 22.44 37.69
N ALA A 136 0.80 21.72 36.77
CA ALA A 136 1.29 22.34 35.52
C ALA A 136 0.08 22.69 34.64
N ALA A 137 -0.82 21.75 34.36
CA ALA A 137 -2.03 22.03 33.59
C ALA A 137 -2.94 23.12 34.21
N GLU A 138 -2.97 23.25 35.54
CA GLU A 138 -3.79 24.24 36.28
C GLU A 138 -3.01 25.49 36.73
N ALA A 139 -1.67 25.48 36.74
CA ALA A 139 -0.82 26.61 37.10
C ALA A 139 0.20 27.04 36.01
N GLU A 140 0.09 26.51 34.78
CA GLU A 140 0.55 27.14 33.52
C GLU A 140 -0.34 28.35 33.13
N GLY A 141 -1.08 28.88 34.10
CA GLY A 141 -1.17 30.34 34.29
C GLY A 141 0.17 31.02 34.61
N ASN A 142 1.28 30.26 34.65
CA ASN A 142 2.66 30.75 34.63
C ASN A 142 3.43 30.18 33.43
N LEU A 143 4.19 31.06 32.78
CA LEU A 143 5.08 30.74 31.67
C LEU A 143 6.18 29.76 32.14
N ILE A 144 6.14 28.51 31.67
CA ILE A 144 7.38 27.73 31.56
C ILE A 144 8.11 28.25 30.33
N VAL A 145 9.09 29.09 30.61
CA VAL A 145 9.94 29.74 29.63
C VAL A 145 10.97 28.70 29.14
N GLN A 146 10.77 28.15 27.94
CA GLN A 146 11.75 27.27 27.27
C GLN A 146 12.77 28.10 26.46
N PRO A 147 14.02 27.65 26.27
CA PRO A 147 14.96 28.38 25.43
C PRO A 147 14.61 28.30 23.93
N ASP A 148 15.08 29.27 23.14
CA ASP A 148 14.93 29.28 21.65
C ASP A 148 15.69 28.12 21.00
N ALA A 149 16.67 27.55 21.71
CA ALA A 149 17.31 26.30 21.35
C ALA A 149 17.35 25.27 22.48
N LEU A 150 17.13 24.01 22.11
CA LEU A 150 16.98 22.86 23.01
C LEU A 150 18.13 21.86 22.83
N ASP A 151 18.61 21.29 23.93
CA ASP A 151 19.46 20.08 23.86
C ASP A 151 18.63 18.91 23.29
N PRO A 152 19.12 18.19 22.26
CA PRO A 152 18.42 17.01 21.75
C PRO A 152 18.47 15.87 22.80
N PRO A 153 17.33 15.22 23.09
CA PRO A 153 17.34 14.04 23.97
C PRO A 153 18.04 12.86 23.29
N GLU A 154 18.51 11.89 24.10
CA GLU A 154 19.17 10.69 23.58
C GLU A 154 18.30 9.97 22.53
N ILE A 155 18.92 9.66 21.39
CA ILE A 155 18.29 8.90 20.31
C ILE A 155 18.22 7.43 20.73
N ASP A 156 17.02 6.85 20.68
CA ASP A 156 16.85 5.40 20.79
C ASP A 156 17.43 4.73 19.55
N GLU A 157 18.67 4.22 19.67
CA GLU A 157 19.46 3.54 18.65
C GLU A 157 18.70 2.36 18.02
N ALA A 158 17.93 1.60 18.83
CA ALA A 158 17.22 0.42 18.36
C ALA A 158 16.06 0.81 17.45
N SER A 159 15.23 1.75 17.90
CA SER A 159 14.11 2.27 17.10
C SER A 159 14.57 3.08 15.88
N TYR A 160 15.68 3.82 15.99
CA TYR A 160 16.29 4.52 14.86
C TYR A 160 16.71 3.55 13.75
N ILE A 161 17.48 2.50 14.09
CA ILE A 161 17.91 1.48 13.12
C ILE A 161 16.69 0.76 12.52
N GLU A 162 15.66 0.50 13.31
CA GLU A 162 14.45 -0.16 12.83
C GLU A 162 13.70 0.66 11.78
N ASN A 163 13.49 1.96 12.02
CA ASN A 163 12.89 2.83 11.01
C ASN A 163 13.74 2.92 9.72
N LEU A 164 15.07 2.86 9.80
CA LEU A 164 15.93 2.85 8.60
C LEU A 164 15.75 1.57 7.75
N ARG A 165 15.55 0.41 8.40
CA ARG A 165 15.24 -0.84 7.68
C ARG A 165 13.88 -0.78 7.01
N GLN A 166 12.88 -0.27 7.71
CA GLN A 166 11.52 -0.07 7.17
C GLN A 166 11.52 0.91 5.98
N ALA A 167 12.43 1.89 5.97
CA ALA A 167 12.69 2.80 4.85
C ALA A 167 13.59 2.21 3.73
N GLY A 168 13.88 0.90 3.75
CA GLY A 168 14.59 0.19 2.67
C GLY A 168 16.10 0.41 2.59
N LEU A 169 16.75 0.89 3.65
CA LEU A 169 18.18 1.23 3.63
C LEU A 169 19.08 0.06 4.10
N ASP A 170 20.19 -0.14 3.38
CA ASP A 170 21.25 -1.08 3.77
C ASP A 170 22.05 -0.55 4.97
N ILE A 171 21.79 -1.13 6.13
CA ILE A 171 22.40 -0.76 7.41
C ILE A 171 23.92 -1.02 7.44
N GLU A 172 24.44 -2.02 6.72
CA GLU A 172 25.88 -2.28 6.69
C GLU A 172 26.58 -1.28 5.76
N LYS A 173 26.00 -0.98 4.59
CA LYS A 173 26.50 0.10 3.74
C LYS A 173 26.51 1.45 4.46
N LEU A 174 25.46 1.79 5.20
CA LEU A 174 25.44 3.00 6.03
C LEU A 174 26.53 3.00 7.12
N ARG A 175 27.04 1.85 7.57
CA ARG A 175 28.22 1.79 8.47
C ARG A 175 29.53 2.02 7.73
N GLU A 176 29.68 1.41 6.55
CA GLU A 176 30.86 1.59 5.69
C GLU A 176 31.02 3.06 5.26
N ASP A 177 29.92 3.71 4.88
CA ASP A 177 29.85 5.13 4.52
C ASP A 177 29.94 6.08 5.74
N GLY A 178 29.94 5.55 6.97
CA GLY A 178 30.06 6.33 8.21
C GLY A 178 28.80 7.13 8.59
N LEU A 179 27.62 6.68 8.16
CA LEU A 179 26.33 7.36 8.24
C LEU A 179 25.44 6.90 9.42
N LEU A 180 25.88 5.93 10.23
CA LEU A 180 25.19 5.53 11.46
C LEU A 180 25.69 6.28 12.70
N ILE A 181 24.76 6.53 13.62
CA ILE A 181 24.99 7.15 14.94
C ILE A 181 26.03 6.33 15.72
N ARG A 182 27.07 7.00 16.26
CA ARG A 182 28.01 6.40 17.21
C ARG A 182 27.45 6.45 18.63
N ARG A 183 27.74 5.42 19.42
CA ARG A 183 27.22 5.28 20.79
C ARG A 183 27.75 6.34 21.76
N SER A 184 26.84 6.82 22.62
CA SER A 184 27.05 7.33 23.99
C SER A 184 28.41 8.00 24.26
N GLY A 185 28.43 9.33 24.24
CA GLY A 185 29.60 10.13 24.62
C GLY A 185 30.55 10.46 23.45
N GLN A 186 30.18 10.10 22.23
CA GLN A 186 30.73 10.68 21.00
C GLN A 186 29.61 11.29 20.16
N GLU A 187 29.99 12.28 19.36
CA GLU A 187 29.14 13.20 18.61
C GLU A 187 28.21 12.51 17.59
N VAL A 188 27.01 13.10 17.38
CA VAL A 188 25.96 12.62 16.46
C VAL A 188 26.35 12.87 15.00
N MET A 189 27.44 12.26 14.56
CA MET A 189 27.99 12.46 13.22
C MET A 189 26.99 12.07 12.13
N GLY A 190 26.54 13.06 11.36
CA GLY A 190 26.01 12.86 10.02
C GLY A 190 25.06 13.93 9.51
N ASN A 191 24.13 14.39 10.34
CA ASN A 191 22.98 15.16 9.84
C ASN A 191 23.20 16.68 9.93
N SER A 192 23.76 17.21 11.02
CA SER A 192 23.88 18.67 11.23
C SER A 192 25.12 19.13 12.00
N ASP A 193 26.23 18.36 11.98
CA ASP A 193 27.43 18.69 12.75
C ASP A 193 28.19 19.96 12.32
N TYR A 194 28.20 20.21 11.01
CA TYR A 194 28.93 21.31 10.38
C TYR A 194 28.09 21.83 9.22
N MET A 195 27.93 23.16 9.12
CA MET A 195 27.19 23.82 8.05
C MET A 195 28.07 23.91 6.78
N THR A 196 28.44 22.77 6.22
CA THR A 196 29.35 22.68 5.07
C THR A 196 28.96 21.57 4.08
N GLY A 197 29.34 21.75 2.82
CA GLY A 197 28.94 20.86 1.72
C GLY A 197 27.48 21.05 1.32
N THR A 198 26.82 19.96 0.92
CA THR A 198 25.41 19.92 0.54
C THR A 198 24.50 19.58 1.73
N VAL A 199 23.45 20.36 1.95
CA VAL A 199 22.47 20.16 3.04
C VAL A 199 21.08 19.94 2.45
N ALA A 200 20.47 18.77 2.66
CA ALA A 200 19.05 18.57 2.35
C ALA A 200 18.16 19.10 3.48
N LEU A 201 17.19 19.95 3.14
CA LEU A 201 16.15 20.43 4.05
C LEU A 201 14.78 19.99 3.53
N THR A 202 13.97 19.37 4.39
CA THR A 202 12.53 19.18 4.11
C THR A 202 11.69 20.06 5.04
N VAL A 203 10.79 20.87 4.46
CA VAL A 203 9.83 21.74 5.17
C VAL A 203 8.45 21.09 5.17
N PHE A 204 7.87 20.84 6.33
CA PHE A 204 6.51 20.32 6.49
C PHE A 204 5.58 21.46 6.89
N PHE A 205 4.59 21.78 6.06
CA PHE A 205 3.52 22.71 6.42
C PHE A 205 2.44 21.97 7.21
N VAL A 206 2.46 22.13 8.54
CA VAL A 206 1.59 21.40 9.46
C VAL A 206 0.20 22.04 9.48
N GLU A 207 -0.84 21.20 9.40
CA GLU A 207 -2.24 21.62 9.27
C GLU A 207 -3.16 20.85 10.23
N SER A 208 -4.22 21.50 10.72
CA SER A 208 -5.25 20.85 11.54
C SER A 208 -6.33 20.23 10.66
N ASP A 209 -6.69 18.96 10.89
CA ASP A 209 -7.86 18.34 10.23
C ASP A 209 -9.17 18.50 11.03
N GLY A 210 -9.09 19.06 12.24
CA GLY A 210 -10.23 19.24 13.15
C GLY A 210 -10.85 17.92 13.66
N SER A 211 -10.17 16.77 13.51
CA SER A 211 -10.69 15.46 13.92
C SER A 211 -10.63 15.18 15.43
N GLY A 212 -9.85 15.98 16.17
CA GLY A 212 -9.64 15.84 17.61
C GLY A 212 -10.55 16.69 18.49
N SER A 213 -10.07 17.02 19.68
CA SER A 213 -10.77 17.87 20.66
C SER A 213 -10.68 19.38 20.39
N ASP A 214 -10.02 19.77 19.30
CA ASP A 214 -9.66 21.15 18.96
C ASP A 214 -10.05 21.42 17.49
N PRO A 215 -10.85 22.46 17.20
CA PRO A 215 -11.31 22.73 15.84
C PRO A 215 -10.18 23.27 14.94
N ASP A 216 -10.14 22.80 13.68
CA ASP A 216 -9.48 23.54 12.59
C ASP A 216 -10.02 24.98 12.56
N ARG A 217 -9.11 25.93 12.67
CA ARG A 217 -9.41 27.35 12.84
C ARG A 217 -8.63 28.23 11.87
N TYR A 218 -7.45 27.79 11.45
CA TYR A 218 -6.54 28.49 10.59
C TYR A 218 -5.94 27.54 9.55
N THR A 219 -6.50 27.56 8.35
CA THR A 219 -6.03 26.73 7.22
C THR A 219 -5.04 27.49 6.33
N TRP A 220 -3.94 26.85 5.94
CA TRP A 220 -2.94 27.36 5.00
C TRP A 220 -3.55 27.77 3.66
N THR A 221 -2.88 28.71 2.98
CA THR A 221 -3.13 29.01 1.56
C THR A 221 -1.84 28.89 0.77
N GLU A 222 -1.94 28.53 -0.51
CA GLU A 222 -0.80 28.40 -1.41
C GLU A 222 0.08 29.66 -1.42
N ALA A 223 -0.54 30.85 -1.48
CA ALA A 223 0.17 32.12 -1.46
C ALA A 223 1.02 32.33 -0.20
N HIS A 224 0.53 31.88 0.98
CA HIS A 224 1.28 32.00 2.24
C HIS A 224 2.36 30.91 2.38
N MET A 225 2.15 29.71 1.83
CA MET A 225 3.20 28.68 1.76
C MET A 225 4.36 29.17 0.87
N GLN A 226 4.07 29.72 -0.31
CA GLN A 226 5.09 30.28 -1.20
C GLN A 226 5.79 31.51 -0.61
N ASP A 227 5.07 32.41 0.06
CA ASP A 227 5.64 33.54 0.81
C ASP A 227 6.65 33.06 1.87
N TYR A 228 6.31 32.02 2.63
CA TYR A 228 7.22 31.43 3.62
C TYR A 228 8.43 30.76 2.97
N LEU A 229 8.25 29.99 1.88
CA LEU A 229 9.35 29.37 1.14
C LEU A 229 10.32 30.41 0.54
N ASN A 230 9.82 31.55 0.07
CA ASN A 230 10.66 32.67 -0.36
C ASN A 230 11.52 33.21 0.80
N GLY A 231 10.96 33.26 2.01
CA GLY A 231 11.69 33.61 3.23
C GLY A 231 12.79 32.60 3.57
N VAL A 232 12.45 31.30 3.59
CA VAL A 232 13.40 30.20 3.78
C VAL A 232 14.57 30.30 2.79
N ASN A 233 14.27 30.40 1.49
CA ASN A 233 15.28 30.50 0.44
C ASN A 233 16.17 31.74 0.58
N THR A 234 15.61 32.89 0.96
CA THR A 234 16.37 34.12 1.22
C THR A 234 17.35 33.94 2.38
N GLY A 235 16.90 33.29 3.46
CA GLY A 235 17.73 33.03 4.63
C GLY A 235 18.88 32.06 4.39
N LEU A 236 18.59 30.94 3.70
CA LEU A 236 19.59 29.92 3.37
C LEU A 236 20.60 30.43 2.33
N ALA A 237 20.15 31.23 1.35
CA ALA A 237 21.05 31.89 0.40
C ALA A 237 22.02 32.85 1.10
N TRP A 238 21.60 33.51 2.20
CA TRP A 238 22.51 34.32 3.01
C TRP A 238 23.57 33.46 3.71
N TRP A 239 23.22 32.35 4.36
CA TRP A 239 24.20 31.42 4.95
C TRP A 239 25.20 30.91 3.91
N SER A 240 24.73 30.47 2.74
CA SER A 240 25.58 30.11 1.60
C SER A 240 26.51 31.24 1.19
N ALA A 241 26.00 32.48 1.08
CA ALA A 241 26.81 33.64 0.73
C ALA A 241 27.91 33.92 1.76
N GLN A 242 27.61 33.88 3.06
CA GLN A 242 28.59 34.11 4.13
C GLN A 242 29.69 33.04 4.17
N SER A 243 29.39 31.79 3.82
CA SER A 243 30.37 30.70 3.89
C SER A 243 31.60 30.94 3.00
N ASN A 244 31.41 31.59 1.84
CA ASN A 244 32.48 31.86 0.86
C ASN A 244 33.63 32.75 1.39
N ASP A 245 33.41 33.50 2.46
CA ASP A 245 34.45 34.35 3.08
C ASP A 245 35.45 33.53 3.93
N TYR A 246 35.20 32.23 4.14
CA TYR A 246 35.97 31.34 5.02
C TYR A 246 36.65 30.20 4.23
N SER A 247 37.94 29.97 4.49
CA SER A 247 38.87 29.29 3.57
C SER A 247 38.50 27.84 3.21
N ASN A 248 38.11 27.60 1.96
CA ASN A 248 37.57 26.33 1.42
C ASN A 248 36.25 25.86 2.07
N CYS A 249 35.57 26.72 2.82
CA CYS A 249 34.27 26.42 3.39
C CYS A 249 33.20 26.89 2.42
N TRP A 250 32.26 26.00 2.10
CA TRP A 250 31.12 26.32 1.26
C TRP A 250 29.91 25.54 1.79
N VAL A 251 28.72 26.09 1.62
CA VAL A 251 27.47 25.37 1.88
C VAL A 251 26.42 25.66 0.82
N ALA A 252 25.74 24.63 0.35
CA ALA A 252 24.57 24.73 -0.53
C ALA A 252 23.40 23.98 0.09
N PHE A 253 22.22 24.63 0.12
CA PHE A 253 21.00 24.03 0.64
C PHE A 253 20.09 23.55 -0.50
N PHE A 254 19.61 22.32 -0.38
CA PHE A 254 18.62 21.71 -1.26
C PHE A 254 17.29 21.62 -0.50
N VAL A 255 16.36 22.52 -0.81
CA VAL A 255 15.08 22.66 -0.10
C VAL A 255 13.98 21.88 -0.81
N ARG A 256 13.29 21.03 -0.05
CA ARG A 256 12.04 20.35 -0.43
C ARG A 256 10.94 20.76 0.55
N TYR A 257 9.68 20.61 0.16
CA TYR A 257 8.56 20.80 1.07
C TYR A 257 7.42 19.82 0.81
N TYR A 258 6.58 19.63 1.82
CA TYR A 258 5.27 18.98 1.71
C TYR A 258 4.19 20.01 2.07
N PRO A 259 3.19 20.23 1.18
CA PRO A 259 2.15 21.22 1.41
C PRO A 259 1.17 20.77 2.50
N ALA A 260 0.46 21.72 3.11
CA ALA A 260 -0.60 21.47 4.10
C ALA A 260 -1.75 20.60 3.58
N THR A 261 -1.93 20.53 2.26
CA THR A 261 -2.90 19.67 1.58
C THR A 261 -2.48 18.21 1.48
N ASP A 262 -1.22 17.86 1.77
CA ASP A 262 -0.77 16.48 1.87
C ASP A 262 -1.36 15.85 3.15
N PRO A 263 -2.17 14.78 3.06
CA PRO A 263 -2.81 14.16 4.23
C PRO A 263 -1.82 13.71 5.31
N ARG A 264 -0.54 13.51 4.98
CA ARG A 264 0.49 13.13 5.96
C ARG A 264 0.92 14.30 6.83
N CYS A 265 0.75 15.54 6.37
CA CYS A 265 1.04 16.76 7.12
C CYS A 265 -0.13 17.21 8.02
N GLN A 266 -1.28 16.54 7.91
CA GLN A 266 -2.48 16.81 8.71
C GLN A 266 -2.40 16.15 10.09
N GLN A 267 -2.97 16.81 11.09
CA GLN A 267 -2.99 16.33 12.47
C GLN A 267 -4.19 16.87 13.26
N TRP A 268 -4.49 16.26 14.41
CA TRP A 268 -5.79 16.37 15.10
C TRP A 268 -6.00 17.62 15.98
N TYR A 269 -5.10 18.59 15.99
CA TYR A 269 -5.24 19.85 16.72
C TYR A 269 -4.61 21.05 16.01
N GLU A 270 -4.89 22.28 16.46
CA GLU A 270 -4.40 23.53 15.86
C GLU A 270 -3.18 24.05 16.64
N PRO A 271 -1.93 23.91 16.14
CA PRO A 271 -0.72 24.14 16.95
C PRO A 271 -0.65 25.50 17.64
N ILE A 272 -1.11 26.56 16.98
CA ILE A 272 -1.06 27.94 17.49
C ILE A 272 -1.99 28.18 18.69
N LEU A 273 -2.96 27.30 18.95
CA LEU A 273 -3.86 27.40 20.11
C LEU A 273 -3.27 26.80 21.40
N HIS A 274 -2.08 26.19 21.33
CA HIS A 274 -1.44 25.50 22.46
C HIS A 274 -0.07 26.07 22.80
N SER A 275 0.57 25.46 23.80
CA SER A 275 1.94 25.76 24.23
C SER A 275 2.94 25.14 23.26
N SER A 276 4.09 25.77 23.00
CA SER A 276 5.13 25.21 22.12
C SER A 276 5.62 23.82 22.58
N SER A 277 5.49 23.51 23.87
CA SER A 277 5.80 22.18 24.44
C SER A 277 4.98 21.03 23.82
N TYR A 278 3.84 21.32 23.19
CA TYR A 278 3.00 20.32 22.52
C TYR A 278 3.64 19.81 21.22
N GLN A 279 4.71 20.42 20.72
CA GLN A 279 5.37 20.04 19.46
C GLN A 279 5.68 18.55 19.33
N GLN A 280 6.02 17.88 20.45
CA GLN A 280 6.26 16.44 20.50
C GLN A 280 5.08 15.58 19.99
N TYR A 281 3.85 16.10 19.97
CA TYR A 281 2.68 15.36 19.48
C TYR A 281 2.44 15.59 17.98
N TRP A 282 2.42 16.84 17.48
CA TRP A 282 2.21 17.09 16.05
C TRP A 282 3.44 16.71 15.20
N VAL A 283 4.68 16.87 15.69
CA VAL A 283 5.89 16.32 15.01
C VAL A 283 5.78 14.81 14.91
N ASN A 284 5.45 14.14 16.03
CA ASN A 284 5.34 12.68 16.06
C ASN A 284 4.24 12.19 15.11
N ASN A 285 3.10 12.87 15.03
CA ASN A 285 2.01 12.48 14.15
C ASN A 285 2.45 12.56 12.68
N VAL A 286 2.91 13.75 12.25
CA VAL A 286 3.34 13.97 10.86
C VAL A 286 4.43 12.96 10.46
N ILE A 287 5.50 12.80 11.24
CA ILE A 287 6.58 11.88 10.86
C ILE A 287 6.16 10.40 10.89
N THR A 288 5.18 10.03 11.72
CA THR A 288 4.59 8.67 11.72
C THR A 288 3.77 8.42 10.45
N ASN A 289 3.07 9.44 9.93
CA ASN A 289 2.34 9.36 8.65
C ASN A 289 3.29 9.18 7.44
N PHE A 290 4.58 9.49 7.58
CA PHE A 290 5.63 9.18 6.60
C PHE A 290 6.27 7.78 6.78
N GLY A 291 5.70 6.93 7.65
CA GLY A 291 6.14 5.53 7.86
C GLY A 291 7.13 5.33 9.01
N TYR A 292 7.57 6.39 9.68
CA TYR A 292 8.56 6.30 10.77
C TYR A 292 7.83 6.04 12.09
N THR A 293 7.46 4.77 12.32
CA THR A 293 6.52 4.39 13.39
C THR A 293 7.19 4.15 14.76
N SER A 294 8.47 3.77 14.79
CA SER A 294 9.15 3.28 16.01
C SER A 294 9.92 4.36 16.78
N GLY A 295 9.94 4.26 18.11
CA GLY A 295 10.77 5.10 18.99
C GLY A 295 10.20 6.48 19.31
N THR A 296 11.08 7.38 19.77
CA THR A 296 10.74 8.78 20.06
C THR A 296 10.60 9.60 18.76
N TYR A 297 9.91 10.73 18.81
CA TYR A 297 9.81 11.66 17.69
C TYR A 297 11.20 12.11 17.19
N ILE A 298 12.18 12.26 18.09
CA ILE A 298 13.58 12.56 17.74
C ILE A 298 14.23 11.40 16.97
N SER A 299 14.06 10.14 17.40
CA SER A 299 14.55 8.97 16.64
C SER A 299 13.93 8.87 15.25
N LYS A 300 12.63 9.17 15.13
CA LYS A 300 11.89 9.14 13.86
C LYS A 300 12.36 10.21 12.88
N VAL A 301 12.42 11.47 13.30
CA VAL A 301 12.88 12.56 12.42
C VAL A 301 14.37 12.39 12.10
N THR A 302 15.19 11.87 13.01
CA THR A 302 16.59 11.53 12.70
C THR A 302 16.69 10.42 11.65
N ALA A 303 15.86 9.38 11.74
CA ALA A 303 15.82 8.31 10.73
C ALA A 303 15.38 8.82 9.35
N PHE A 304 14.35 9.68 9.29
CA PHE A 304 13.94 10.36 8.06
C PHE A 304 15.06 11.24 7.48
N ASN A 305 15.77 11.98 8.32
CA ASN A 305 16.91 12.80 7.91
C ASN A 305 18.07 11.95 7.35
N THR A 306 18.39 10.82 7.97
CA THR A 306 19.39 9.88 7.45
C THR A 306 18.94 9.27 6.12
N TRP A 307 17.65 8.92 5.99
CA TRP A 307 17.06 8.44 4.74
C TRP A 307 17.16 9.49 3.63
N GLN A 308 16.69 10.72 3.84
CA GLN A 308 16.75 11.76 2.80
C GLN A 308 18.21 12.08 2.43
N ARG A 309 19.12 12.06 3.41
CA ARG A 309 20.56 12.26 3.16
C ARG A 309 21.14 11.17 2.27
N SER A 310 20.82 9.91 2.53
CA SER A 310 21.25 8.76 1.73
C SER A 310 20.62 8.79 0.32
N ASN A 311 19.30 9.02 0.25
CA ASN A 311 18.52 9.04 -0.99
C ASN A 311 18.93 10.19 -1.93
N TYR A 312 19.17 11.39 -1.39
CA TYR A 312 19.62 12.55 -2.17
C TYR A 312 21.15 12.69 -2.24
N GLY A 313 21.91 11.80 -1.59
CA GLY A 313 23.38 11.81 -1.60
C GLY A 313 23.98 13.13 -1.11
N THR A 314 23.45 13.70 -0.02
CA THR A 314 23.93 14.97 0.55
C THR A 314 24.89 14.78 1.73
N ASP A 315 25.69 15.80 2.02
CA ASP A 315 26.66 15.77 3.12
C ASP A 315 25.98 15.88 4.49
N ARG A 316 24.85 16.59 4.54
CA ARG A 316 24.06 16.89 5.74
C ARG A 316 22.56 16.83 5.42
N SER A 317 21.72 16.73 6.44
CA SER A 317 20.28 16.99 6.28
C SER A 317 19.56 17.33 7.59
N TYR A 318 18.48 18.09 7.50
CA TYR A 318 17.56 18.31 8.62
C TYR A 318 16.12 18.54 8.13
N SER A 319 15.18 18.68 9.06
CA SER A 319 13.77 18.96 8.78
C SER A 319 13.31 20.26 9.44
N ALA A 320 12.26 20.88 8.92
CA ALA A 320 11.58 22.01 9.56
C ALA A 320 10.07 21.79 9.56
N PHE A 321 9.40 22.09 10.66
CA PHE A 321 7.96 21.98 10.78
C PHE A 321 7.34 23.35 11.03
N VAL A 322 6.45 23.78 10.15
CA VAL A 322 5.89 25.14 10.15
C VAL A 322 4.40 25.06 10.45
N ALA A 323 4.01 25.59 11.60
CA ALA A 323 2.61 25.72 12.00
C ALA A 323 2.01 27.04 11.49
N TYR A 324 0.75 27.00 11.08
CA TYR A 324 0.10 28.17 10.49
C TYR A 324 -0.42 29.18 11.51
N ASN A 325 -0.38 30.46 11.15
CA ASN A 325 -1.00 31.53 11.93
C ASN A 325 -1.24 32.79 11.05
N PRO A 326 -2.43 32.98 10.44
CA PRO A 326 -2.71 34.04 9.45
C PRO A 326 -2.94 35.42 10.07
N PRO A 327 -2.80 36.53 9.31
CA PRO A 327 -3.08 37.89 9.80
C PRO A 327 -4.38 38.02 10.61
N GLY A 328 -4.25 38.35 11.90
CA GLY A 328 -5.35 38.41 12.89
C GLY A 328 -5.35 37.27 13.91
N SER A 329 -4.61 36.19 13.68
CA SER A 329 -4.29 35.15 14.67
C SER A 329 -3.23 35.64 15.68
N PRO A 330 -3.02 34.92 16.80
CA PRO A 330 -1.81 35.06 17.61
C PRO A 330 -0.54 34.92 16.77
N ASN A 331 0.51 35.66 17.13
CA ASN A 331 1.86 35.57 16.56
C ASN A 331 2.86 34.85 17.49
N ARG A 332 2.31 34.15 18.49
CA ARG A 332 2.99 33.37 19.52
C ARG A 332 2.09 32.20 19.95
N PHE A 333 2.69 31.07 20.30
CA PHE A 333 2.07 30.00 21.11
C PHE A 333 1.60 30.52 22.47
N THR A 334 0.75 29.78 23.18
CA THR A 334 0.14 30.25 24.43
C THR A 334 1.15 30.51 25.56
N ASN A 335 2.29 29.84 25.54
CA ASN A 335 3.44 30.08 26.44
C ASN A 335 4.39 31.19 25.95
N GLY A 336 4.03 31.94 24.91
CA GLY A 336 4.74 33.15 24.47
C GLY A 336 5.83 32.95 23.40
N TYR A 337 6.03 31.73 22.90
CA TYR A 337 7.05 31.36 21.91
C TYR A 337 6.58 31.51 20.47
N ALA A 338 7.49 31.43 19.50
CA ALA A 338 7.13 31.39 18.09
C ALA A 338 7.98 30.45 17.23
N ALA A 339 9.24 30.22 17.62
CA ALA A 339 10.09 29.19 17.04
C ALA A 339 10.87 28.46 18.15
N ALA A 340 11.55 27.38 17.78
CA ALA A 340 12.77 26.90 18.43
C ALA A 340 13.46 25.83 17.55
N ALA A 341 14.72 25.53 17.84
CA ALA A 341 15.50 24.48 17.20
C ALA A 341 16.19 23.57 18.21
N TYR A 342 16.57 22.36 17.78
CA TYR A 342 17.47 21.53 18.59
C TYR A 342 18.92 21.82 18.20
N TRP A 343 19.79 22.12 19.18
CA TRP A 343 21.21 22.34 18.94
C TRP A 343 21.86 21.09 18.37
N GLY A 344 22.26 21.14 17.10
CA GLY A 344 22.77 19.94 16.43
C GLY A 344 21.76 18.83 16.18
N GLY A 345 20.48 19.15 16.38
CA GLY A 345 19.42 18.16 16.35
C GLY A 345 18.80 18.00 14.97
N PRO A 346 17.78 17.12 14.88
CA PRO A 346 17.21 16.72 13.60
C PRO A 346 16.23 17.75 13.01
N TYR A 347 15.67 18.68 13.78
CA TYR A 347 14.73 19.67 13.22
C TYR A 347 14.59 20.95 14.04
N THR A 348 13.98 21.94 13.38
CA THR A 348 13.44 23.17 13.97
C THR A 348 11.93 23.22 13.78
N PHE A 349 11.23 23.96 14.64
CA PHE A 349 9.83 24.28 14.46
C PHE A 349 9.54 25.77 14.58
N LEU A 350 8.63 26.29 13.76
CA LEU A 350 8.34 27.71 13.66
C LEU A 350 6.85 27.97 13.38
N LEU A 351 6.43 29.20 13.62
CA LEU A 351 5.18 29.76 13.10
C LEU A 351 5.38 30.46 11.74
N TYR A 352 4.36 30.42 10.88
CA TYR A 352 4.32 31.20 9.62
C TYR A 352 4.68 32.69 9.84
N ARG A 353 4.17 33.29 10.91
CA ARG A 353 4.50 34.64 11.38
C ARG A 353 4.99 34.55 12.82
N SER A 354 6.31 34.55 12.98
CA SER A 354 6.98 34.46 14.26
C SER A 354 7.25 35.84 14.84
N PHE A 355 6.58 36.18 15.95
CA PHE A 355 6.64 37.51 16.59
C PHE A 355 6.26 38.64 15.61
N SER A 356 7.13 39.64 15.46
CA SER A 356 7.00 40.74 14.49
C SER A 356 8.12 40.72 13.44
N TRP A 357 8.84 39.59 13.34
CA TRP A 357 9.95 39.39 12.40
C TRP A 357 9.46 38.77 11.10
N ALA A 358 10.21 38.97 10.02
CA ALA A 358 9.93 38.33 8.74
C ALA A 358 10.39 36.84 8.76
N PRO A 359 9.75 35.94 7.99
CA PRO A 359 10.07 34.51 7.99
C PRO A 359 11.56 34.21 7.77
N GLU A 360 12.20 34.90 6.82
CA GLU A 360 13.63 34.74 6.52
C GLU A 360 14.51 35.03 7.74
N GLN A 361 14.13 35.99 8.59
CA GLN A 361 14.95 36.41 9.71
C GLN A 361 14.99 35.35 10.81
N VAL A 362 13.83 34.78 11.16
CA VAL A 362 13.72 33.76 12.20
C VAL A 362 14.24 32.42 11.66
N PHE A 363 13.87 32.04 10.43
CA PHE A 363 14.35 30.78 9.85
C PHE A 363 15.89 30.73 9.70
N THR A 364 16.52 31.86 9.38
CA THR A 364 18.00 31.95 9.33
C THR A 364 18.63 31.77 10.71
N HIS A 365 18.00 32.30 11.76
CA HIS A 365 18.43 32.12 13.16
C HIS A 365 18.33 30.65 13.57
N GLU A 366 17.15 30.03 13.41
CA GLU A 366 16.94 28.60 13.73
C GLU A 366 17.90 27.67 12.99
N THR A 367 18.18 27.98 11.71
CA THR A 367 19.17 27.24 10.92
C THR A 367 20.56 27.30 11.57
N GLY A 368 20.93 28.42 12.21
CA GLY A 368 22.17 28.53 12.98
C GLY A 368 22.22 27.53 14.13
N HIS A 369 21.15 27.42 14.91
CA HIS A 369 21.06 26.46 16.03
C HIS A 369 21.15 24.99 15.58
N ILE A 370 20.53 24.64 14.45
CA ILE A 370 20.65 23.30 13.87
C ILE A 370 22.13 22.92 13.67
N PHE A 371 22.99 23.89 13.36
CA PHE A 371 24.43 23.73 13.26
C PHE A 371 25.21 24.33 14.46
N TYR A 372 24.67 24.18 15.68
CA TYR A 372 25.31 24.49 16.97
C TYR A 372 25.69 25.96 17.24
N ALA A 373 25.19 26.93 16.47
CA ALA A 373 25.29 28.33 16.86
C ALA A 373 24.45 28.58 18.13
N CYS A 374 25.05 29.17 19.16
CA CYS A 374 24.32 29.58 20.36
C CYS A 374 23.59 30.90 20.17
N ASP A 375 22.56 31.14 20.98
CA ASP A 375 22.05 32.48 21.26
C ASP A 375 23.15 33.41 21.73
N GLU A 376 23.19 34.62 21.17
CA GLU A 376 24.09 35.69 21.56
C GLU A 376 23.37 36.83 22.29
N TYR A 377 22.03 36.81 22.34
CA TYR A 377 21.21 37.74 23.14
C TYR A 377 20.92 37.19 24.54
N TYR A 378 20.61 38.10 25.47
CA TYR A 378 20.20 37.73 26.83
C TYR A 378 18.81 38.26 27.13
N GLU A 379 17.88 37.36 27.45
CA GLU A 379 16.55 37.70 27.96
C GLU A 379 16.32 36.99 29.32
N GLU A 380 15.86 37.76 30.31
CA GLU A 380 15.79 37.30 31.71
C GLU A 380 14.75 36.18 31.86
N GLY A 381 15.22 34.99 32.22
CA GLY A 381 14.40 33.77 32.34
C GLY A 381 14.38 32.89 31.08
N TYR A 382 14.84 33.37 29.93
CA TYR A 382 14.69 32.70 28.63
C TYR A 382 15.80 31.71 28.25
N GLY A 383 16.79 31.46 29.12
CA GLY A 383 17.91 30.56 28.83
C GLY A 383 18.94 31.08 27.81
N GLY A 384 18.51 31.99 26.92
CA GLY A 384 19.34 32.70 25.95
C GLY A 384 20.60 33.29 26.58
N CYS A 385 21.72 33.08 25.90
CA CYS A 385 23.10 33.32 26.33
C CYS A 385 23.38 33.38 27.85
N THR A 386 23.07 32.31 28.57
CA THR A 386 23.23 32.23 30.03
C THR A 386 24.64 31.89 30.53
N SER A 387 25.59 31.60 29.63
CA SER A 387 26.99 31.37 30.01
C SER A 387 27.98 31.82 28.94
N CYS A 388 29.19 32.18 29.35
CA CYS A 388 30.27 32.63 28.46
C CYS A 388 31.12 31.45 27.91
N GLY A 389 30.58 30.23 27.90
CA GLY A 389 31.33 29.02 27.57
C GLY A 389 31.33 28.65 26.07
N GLY A 390 32.00 27.54 25.76
CA GLY A 390 32.02 26.94 24.43
C GLY A 390 30.67 26.34 24.02
N CYS A 391 30.20 26.67 22.82
CA CYS A 391 28.97 26.11 22.23
C CYS A 391 29.24 24.71 21.66
N ARG A 392 30.05 24.67 20.60
CA ARG A 392 30.70 23.46 20.05
C ARG A 392 31.97 23.91 19.31
N ASN A 393 32.73 22.95 18.78
CA ASN A 393 33.96 23.20 18.01
C ASN A 393 35.04 23.95 18.80
N GLU A 394 35.00 23.87 20.14
CA GLU A 394 35.90 24.56 21.07
C GLU A 394 35.86 26.10 20.95
N VAL A 395 34.78 26.68 20.41
CA VAL A 395 34.62 28.14 20.26
C VAL A 395 33.64 28.70 21.30
N ASP A 396 34.18 29.53 22.19
CA ASP A 396 33.40 30.28 23.20
C ASP A 396 32.37 31.21 22.56
N ASN A 397 31.22 31.39 23.23
CA ASN A 397 30.25 32.42 22.88
C ASN A 397 30.73 33.81 23.33
N GLY A 398 31.72 34.36 22.65
CA GLY A 398 32.31 35.66 23.03
C GLY A 398 31.45 36.88 22.67
N ASN A 399 30.39 36.72 21.87
CA ASN A 399 29.43 37.79 21.58
C ASN A 399 28.21 37.80 22.52
N CYS A 400 28.16 36.87 23.47
CA CYS A 400 27.12 36.75 24.49
C CYS A 400 26.79 38.06 25.21
N GLU A 401 25.57 38.58 25.06
CA GLU A 401 25.16 39.86 25.66
C GLU A 401 25.24 39.88 27.19
N TYR A 402 24.99 38.74 27.85
CA TYR A 402 25.11 38.59 29.31
C TYR A 402 26.55 38.77 29.82
N CYS A 403 27.53 38.23 29.08
CA CYS A 403 28.95 38.26 29.46
C CYS A 403 29.76 39.38 28.82
N ASN A 404 29.29 39.88 27.68
CA ASN A 404 29.89 40.93 26.88
C ASN A 404 28.86 42.06 26.65
N PRO A 405 28.83 43.07 27.55
CA PRO A 405 27.98 44.25 27.40
C PRO A 405 28.29 45.12 26.18
N ALA A 406 29.36 44.81 25.42
CA ALA A 406 29.71 45.42 24.15
C ALA A 406 29.44 44.49 22.95
N SER A 407 28.57 43.49 23.13
CA SER A 407 28.12 42.53 22.12
C SER A 407 27.65 43.21 20.82
N LEU A 408 28.24 42.76 19.72
CA LEU A 408 28.03 43.28 18.36
C LEU A 408 26.72 42.73 17.76
N PRO A 409 26.14 43.39 16.75
CA PRO A 409 25.04 42.83 15.97
C PRO A 409 25.43 41.51 15.30
N CYS A 410 24.53 40.53 15.34
CA CYS A 410 24.71 39.20 14.77
C CYS A 410 23.35 38.57 14.47
N MET A 411 23.30 37.59 13.56
CA MET A 411 22.13 36.75 13.30
C MET A 411 21.60 36.16 14.60
N MET A 412 22.48 35.50 15.37
CA MET A 412 22.14 34.85 16.64
C MET A 412 21.89 35.82 17.81
N LYS A 413 21.98 37.13 17.59
CA LYS A 413 21.67 38.16 18.61
C LYS A 413 20.38 38.91 18.31
N SER A 414 20.22 39.34 17.06
CA SER A 414 19.24 40.38 16.71
C SER A 414 18.50 40.11 15.40
N ASN A 415 18.55 38.87 14.90
CA ASN A 415 17.96 38.44 13.63
C ASN A 415 18.36 39.37 12.47
N SER A 416 19.57 39.90 12.57
CA SER A 416 20.20 40.82 11.63
C SER A 416 21.14 40.02 10.76
N PHE A 417 20.97 40.09 9.43
CA PHE A 417 21.81 39.44 8.41
C PHE A 417 23.28 39.92 8.46
N THR A 418 24.01 39.49 9.48
CA THR A 418 25.38 39.87 9.86
C THR A 418 25.92 38.75 10.75
N LEU A 419 27.19 38.36 10.59
CA LEU A 419 27.86 37.41 11.50
C LEU A 419 28.85 38.14 12.42
N CYS A 420 28.90 37.72 13.67
CA CYS A 420 30.00 38.09 14.57
C CYS A 420 31.22 37.18 14.30
N SER A 421 32.35 37.41 14.98
CA SER A 421 33.56 36.61 14.82
C SER A 421 33.49 35.19 15.43
N TYR A 422 32.44 34.86 16.18
CA TYR A 422 32.32 33.61 16.94
C TYR A 422 31.40 32.60 16.24
N THR A 423 30.26 33.06 15.70
CA THR A 423 29.27 32.22 15.00
C THR A 423 29.86 31.34 13.88
N PRO A 424 30.78 31.83 13.01
CA PRO A 424 31.44 30.99 12.00
C PRO A 424 32.18 29.77 12.61
N GLY A 425 32.72 29.93 13.81
CA GLY A 425 33.35 28.84 14.56
C GLY A 425 32.34 27.84 15.10
N HIS A 426 31.21 28.32 15.63
CA HIS A 426 30.13 27.47 16.10
C HIS A 426 29.57 26.58 14.98
N VAL A 427 29.31 27.14 13.79
CA VAL A 427 28.80 26.38 12.62
C VAL A 427 29.86 25.54 11.88
N GLY A 428 31.13 25.59 12.30
CA GLY A 428 32.20 24.69 11.85
C GLY A 428 33.19 25.25 10.81
N TRP A 429 33.10 26.53 10.42
CA TRP A 429 33.92 27.12 9.35
C TRP A 429 35.38 27.43 9.73
N PHE A 430 35.78 27.16 10.98
CA PHE A 430 37.18 27.29 11.43
C PHE A 430 37.95 25.95 11.50
N ILE A 431 37.30 24.83 11.18
CA ILE A 431 37.92 23.49 11.18
C ILE A 431 38.57 23.23 9.81
N SER A 432 39.65 22.44 9.74
CA SER A 432 40.38 22.21 8.48
C SER A 432 40.58 20.71 8.18
N PRO A 433 40.18 20.21 6.99
CA PRO A 433 39.38 20.90 5.96
C PRO A 433 37.91 21.04 6.40
N CYS A 434 37.30 22.23 6.26
CA CYS A 434 35.93 22.47 6.73
C CYS A 434 34.85 21.83 5.85
N ALA A 435 35.09 21.65 4.54
CA ALA A 435 34.11 21.12 3.60
C ALA A 435 34.70 19.98 2.75
N PRO A 436 33.85 19.05 2.26
CA PRO A 436 34.21 18.18 1.14
C PRO A 436 34.50 19.03 -0.12
N PRO A 437 35.23 18.49 -1.11
CA PRO A 437 35.40 19.18 -2.39
C PRO A 437 34.03 19.51 -3.01
N PRO A 438 33.86 20.70 -3.64
CA PRO A 438 32.71 20.95 -4.49
C PRO A 438 32.56 19.83 -5.52
N LEU A 439 31.32 19.45 -5.80
CA LEU A 439 31.02 18.47 -6.86
C LEU A 439 31.36 19.11 -8.23
N THR A 440 31.45 18.31 -9.29
CA THR A 440 31.62 18.89 -10.62
C THR A 440 30.36 19.69 -10.98
N PRO A 441 30.46 20.96 -11.44
CA PRO A 441 29.31 21.64 -12.02
C PRO A 441 28.74 20.83 -13.18
N PRO A 442 27.41 20.81 -13.38
CA PRO A 442 26.83 20.16 -14.54
C PRO A 442 27.30 20.87 -15.81
N THR A 443 27.33 20.17 -16.94
CA THR A 443 27.35 20.82 -18.26
C THR A 443 26.06 20.51 -18.99
N ALA A 444 25.44 21.49 -19.63
CA ALA A 444 24.14 21.36 -20.28
C ALA A 444 24.27 21.74 -21.77
N SER A 445 24.23 20.74 -22.65
CA SER A 445 24.54 20.92 -24.07
C SER A 445 23.31 21.16 -24.94
N THR A 446 22.29 20.32 -24.82
CA THR A 446 21.07 20.39 -25.63
C THR A 446 19.84 19.93 -24.84
N CYS A 447 18.65 20.32 -25.29
CA CYS A 447 17.39 19.81 -24.77
C CYS A 447 16.41 19.47 -25.90
N ASN A 448 15.44 18.60 -25.64
CA ASN A 448 14.38 18.23 -26.56
C ASN A 448 13.09 17.85 -25.80
N PRO A 449 11.91 18.43 -26.11
CA PRO A 449 11.67 19.45 -27.13
C PRO A 449 12.28 20.82 -26.74
N THR A 450 12.45 21.70 -27.72
CA THR A 450 12.99 23.06 -27.54
C THR A 450 11.90 24.15 -27.45
N SER A 451 10.63 23.77 -27.39
CA SER A 451 9.50 24.70 -27.29
C SER A 451 8.23 24.03 -26.76
N GLN A 452 7.36 24.79 -26.07
CA GLN A 452 6.00 24.38 -25.71
C GLN A 452 5.06 25.61 -25.67
N TYR A 453 3.75 25.39 -25.76
CA TYR A 453 2.72 26.43 -25.68
C TYR A 453 2.35 26.80 -24.22
N GLN A 454 1.83 28.01 -24.03
CA GLN A 454 1.18 28.43 -22.78
C GLN A 454 0.05 27.45 -22.38
N GLY A 455 -0.04 27.10 -21.10
CA GLY A 455 -1.12 26.25 -20.57
C GLY A 455 -0.93 24.75 -20.76
N LEU A 456 0.23 24.29 -21.26
CA LEU A 456 0.55 22.87 -21.47
C LEU A 456 1.81 22.46 -20.72
N ASP A 457 1.84 21.22 -20.23
CA ASP A 457 3.02 20.60 -19.61
C ASP A 457 4.03 20.15 -20.68
N ALA A 458 5.28 19.92 -20.29
CA ALA A 458 6.31 19.33 -21.15
C ALA A 458 7.27 18.42 -20.39
N THR A 459 7.58 17.27 -20.98
CA THR A 459 8.70 16.41 -20.60
C THR A 459 9.88 16.71 -21.53
N ILE A 460 11.01 17.11 -20.95
CA ILE A 460 12.20 17.56 -21.67
C ILE A 460 13.38 16.66 -21.34
N THR A 461 13.97 16.04 -22.35
CA THR A 461 15.26 15.34 -22.23
C THR A 461 16.39 16.34 -22.43
N ILE A 462 17.34 16.37 -21.51
CA ILE A 462 18.53 17.24 -21.50
C ILE A 462 19.78 16.37 -21.59
N ILE A 463 20.68 16.71 -22.51
CA ILE A 463 21.95 16.02 -22.74
C ILE A 463 23.10 16.92 -22.29
N GLY A 464 24.07 16.33 -21.60
CA GLY A 464 25.14 17.06 -20.92
C GLY A 464 26.19 16.17 -20.28
N SER A 465 26.73 16.62 -19.14
CA SER A 465 27.60 15.82 -18.26
C SER A 465 27.43 16.23 -16.81
N ASP A 466 27.90 15.37 -15.90
CA ASP A 466 27.98 15.63 -14.46
C ASP A 466 26.62 15.95 -13.80
N PHE A 467 25.51 15.50 -14.39
CA PHE A 467 24.19 15.59 -13.77
C PHE A 467 24.10 14.67 -12.54
N LEU A 468 23.55 15.22 -11.46
CA LEU A 468 23.37 14.51 -10.19
C LEU A 468 21.91 14.18 -9.93
N TYR A 469 21.67 13.15 -9.11
CA TYR A 469 20.31 12.82 -8.67
C TYR A 469 19.72 13.99 -7.88
N GLY A 470 18.53 14.45 -8.28
CA GLY A 470 17.91 15.68 -7.80
C GLY A 470 18.25 16.97 -8.58
N ALA A 471 18.93 16.88 -9.73
CA ALA A 471 19.13 18.01 -10.63
C ALA A 471 17.81 18.53 -11.22
N PHE A 472 17.68 19.85 -11.39
CA PHE A 472 16.44 20.53 -11.78
C PHE A 472 16.70 21.67 -12.78
N VAL A 473 15.63 22.30 -13.27
CA VAL A 473 15.72 23.42 -14.23
C VAL A 473 14.95 24.65 -13.80
N GLU A 474 15.43 25.82 -14.24
CA GLU A 474 14.73 27.10 -14.17
C GLU A 474 14.57 27.71 -15.57
N LEU A 475 13.34 28.11 -15.90
CA LEU A 475 12.95 28.68 -17.20
C LEU A 475 12.30 30.08 -17.10
N GLY A 476 12.14 30.60 -15.87
CA GLY A 476 11.55 31.91 -15.58
C GLY A 476 10.07 31.87 -15.19
N ALA A 477 9.49 33.05 -15.00
CA ALA A 477 8.15 33.20 -14.45
C ALA A 477 7.05 32.56 -15.32
N GLY A 478 6.13 31.84 -14.67
CA GLY A 478 5.05 31.10 -15.32
C GLY A 478 5.42 29.69 -15.79
N VAL A 479 6.62 29.21 -15.47
CA VAL A 479 7.02 27.80 -15.69
C VAL A 479 7.39 27.17 -14.35
N THR A 480 6.73 26.08 -14.00
CA THR A 480 6.97 25.29 -12.79
C THR A 480 7.78 24.05 -13.15
N PHE A 481 8.78 23.70 -12.35
CA PHE A 481 9.45 22.41 -12.42
C PHE A 481 8.72 21.40 -11.53
N ASN A 482 8.41 20.23 -12.06
CA ASN A 482 7.61 19.21 -11.39
C ASN A 482 8.52 18.12 -10.80
N GLN A 483 9.30 17.45 -11.65
CA GLN A 483 10.23 16.40 -11.24
C GLN A 483 11.34 16.16 -12.27
N SER A 484 12.31 15.33 -11.89
CA SER A 484 13.42 14.91 -12.76
C SER A 484 13.77 13.44 -12.58
N THR A 485 14.10 12.77 -13.67
CA THR A 485 14.68 11.43 -13.69
C THR A 485 16.09 11.50 -14.25
N LEU A 486 17.09 11.18 -13.41
CA LEU A 486 18.46 10.99 -13.87
C LEU A 486 18.58 9.62 -14.56
N VAL A 487 18.74 9.63 -15.89
CA VAL A 487 18.92 8.40 -16.68
C VAL A 487 20.39 7.97 -16.67
N SER A 488 21.30 8.94 -16.77
CA SER A 488 22.74 8.79 -16.57
C SER A 488 23.34 10.16 -16.17
N PRO A 489 24.62 10.24 -15.74
CA PRO A 489 25.31 11.52 -15.53
C PRO A 489 25.31 12.45 -16.75
N GLU A 490 25.05 11.93 -17.95
CA GLU A 490 24.98 12.66 -19.22
C GLU A 490 23.55 12.94 -19.71
N THR A 491 22.54 12.32 -19.10
CA THR A 491 21.14 12.36 -19.56
C THR A 491 20.17 12.57 -18.40
N LEU A 492 19.54 13.74 -18.37
CA LEU A 492 18.52 14.13 -17.39
C LEU A 492 17.19 14.33 -18.11
N ILE A 493 16.12 13.68 -17.64
CA ILE A 493 14.75 13.97 -18.07
C ILE A 493 14.12 14.87 -17.00
N VAL A 494 13.46 15.96 -17.40
CA VAL A 494 12.74 16.87 -16.51
C VAL A 494 11.30 17.07 -16.98
N GLU A 495 10.39 17.25 -16.03
CA GLU A 495 8.99 17.56 -16.30
C GLU A 495 8.67 18.97 -15.80
N ILE A 496 7.96 19.74 -16.61
CA ILE A 496 7.57 21.12 -16.33
C ILE A 496 6.10 21.37 -16.65
N SER A 497 5.51 22.36 -15.97
CA SER A 497 4.17 22.90 -16.26
C SER A 497 4.26 24.36 -16.67
N ILE A 498 3.50 24.78 -17.69
CA ILE A 498 3.52 26.16 -18.20
C ILE A 498 2.15 26.81 -17.98
N ASP A 499 2.11 27.90 -17.22
CA ASP A 499 0.87 28.64 -16.93
C ASP A 499 0.30 29.31 -18.21
N ASN A 500 -1.02 29.45 -18.28
CA ASN A 500 -1.70 30.20 -19.34
C ASN A 500 -1.27 31.69 -19.40
N ALA A 501 -0.82 32.26 -18.28
CA ALA A 501 -0.30 33.61 -18.15
C ALA A 501 1.23 33.71 -18.34
N ALA A 502 1.94 32.59 -18.53
CA ALA A 502 3.39 32.58 -18.76
C ALA A 502 3.72 33.40 -20.01
N VAL A 503 4.49 34.47 -19.89
CA VAL A 503 4.75 35.37 -21.02
C VAL A 503 5.37 34.57 -22.18
N PRO A 504 4.93 34.76 -23.45
CA PRO A 504 5.55 34.08 -24.59
C PRO A 504 6.98 34.52 -24.90
N GLY A 505 7.67 33.74 -25.73
CA GLY A 505 9.00 33.98 -26.28
C GLY A 505 10.07 33.02 -25.77
N VAL A 506 11.26 33.16 -26.34
CA VAL A 506 12.45 32.35 -26.03
C VAL A 506 12.99 32.65 -24.63
N ARG A 507 13.45 31.60 -23.93
CA ARG A 507 14.00 31.60 -22.58
C ARG A 507 15.37 30.92 -22.57
N ASN A 508 16.21 31.32 -21.62
CA ASN A 508 17.37 30.53 -21.24
C ASN A 508 16.90 29.41 -20.30
N MET A 509 17.47 28.21 -20.46
CA MET A 509 17.26 27.11 -19.51
C MET A 509 18.49 27.03 -18.61
N ILE A 510 18.31 27.29 -17.32
CA ILE A 510 19.37 27.12 -16.32
C ILE A 510 19.19 25.72 -15.73
N VAL A 511 20.16 24.83 -15.96
CA VAL A 511 20.17 23.47 -15.42
C VAL A 511 21.05 23.48 -14.18
N LYS A 512 20.50 23.05 -13.03
CA LYS A 512 21.17 23.09 -11.73
C LYS A 512 21.31 21.69 -11.15
N ASN A 513 22.49 21.38 -10.64
CA ASN A 513 22.67 20.26 -9.72
C ASN A 513 22.15 20.62 -8.33
N ARG A 514 21.99 19.60 -7.47
CA ARG A 514 21.49 19.75 -6.08
C ARG A 514 22.36 20.63 -5.16
N ASP A 515 23.59 20.90 -5.56
CA ASP A 515 24.54 21.81 -4.89
C ASP A 515 24.45 23.25 -5.43
N LEU A 516 23.43 23.55 -6.23
CA LEU A 516 23.15 24.83 -6.89
C LEU A 516 24.19 25.24 -7.95
N GLN A 517 25.20 24.41 -8.22
CA GLN A 517 26.08 24.61 -9.37
C GLN A 517 25.29 24.38 -10.66
N ALA A 518 25.54 25.24 -11.65
CA ALA A 518 24.63 25.41 -12.78
C ALA A 518 25.36 25.65 -14.09
N ASP A 519 24.74 25.22 -15.18
CA ASP A 519 25.06 25.63 -16.55
C ASP A 519 23.80 26.14 -17.25
N THR A 520 23.95 26.85 -18.36
CA THR A 520 22.84 27.53 -19.05
C THR A 520 22.81 27.21 -20.54
N ILE A 521 21.75 26.53 -20.97
CA ILE A 521 21.39 26.45 -22.39
C ILE A 521 20.76 27.78 -22.78
N PHE A 522 21.60 28.68 -23.31
CA PHE A 522 21.16 29.98 -23.82
C PHE A 522 20.15 29.80 -24.96
N ALA A 523 19.03 30.53 -24.89
CA ALA A 523 17.91 30.38 -25.81
C ALA A 523 17.38 28.93 -25.93
N GLY A 524 17.56 28.10 -24.90
CA GLY A 524 17.27 26.67 -24.93
C GLY A 524 15.79 26.29 -25.12
N PHE A 525 14.84 27.15 -24.72
CA PHE A 525 13.41 26.80 -24.74
C PHE A 525 12.51 27.97 -25.13
N GLU A 526 11.51 27.74 -26.00
CA GLU A 526 10.53 28.76 -26.43
C GLU A 526 9.12 28.52 -25.86
N ILE A 527 8.56 29.53 -25.18
CA ILE A 527 7.14 29.54 -24.80
C ILE A 527 6.32 30.15 -25.94
N ARG A 528 5.36 29.43 -26.51
CA ARG A 528 4.52 29.91 -27.62
C ARG A 528 3.16 30.43 -27.17
N PRO A 529 2.66 31.54 -27.75
CA PRO A 529 1.33 32.05 -27.43
C PRO A 529 0.24 31.11 -27.97
N THR A 530 -0.91 31.08 -27.29
CA THR A 530 -2.15 30.47 -27.82
C THR A 530 -3.24 31.53 -27.95
N THR A 531 -3.74 31.80 -29.16
CA THR A 531 -4.91 32.69 -29.32
C THR A 531 -6.18 31.88 -29.10
N ARG A 532 -7.09 32.41 -28.28
CA ARG A 532 -8.43 31.84 -28.09
C ARG A 532 -9.43 32.58 -28.97
N HIS A 533 -9.98 31.87 -29.95
CA HIS A 533 -11.11 32.33 -30.76
C HIS A 533 -12.42 31.78 -30.17
N TYR A 534 -13.50 32.54 -30.29
CA TYR A 534 -14.80 32.23 -29.71
C TYR A 534 -15.83 32.00 -30.83
N SER A 535 -16.70 30.99 -30.69
CA SER A 535 -17.78 30.71 -31.63
C SER A 535 -19.11 30.48 -30.90
N SER A 536 -20.10 31.33 -31.17
CA SER A 536 -21.49 31.18 -30.71
C SER A 536 -22.47 31.70 -31.77
N PRO A 537 -23.61 31.03 -32.02
CA PRO A 537 -24.72 31.57 -32.81
C PRO A 537 -25.27 32.91 -32.32
N SER A 538 -25.06 33.28 -31.05
CA SER A 538 -25.46 34.59 -30.49
C SER A 538 -24.40 35.68 -30.67
N GLY A 539 -23.20 35.33 -31.11
CA GLY A 539 -22.05 36.23 -31.30
C GLY A 539 -22.29 37.29 -32.38
N ASN A 540 -21.61 38.43 -32.26
CA ASN A 540 -21.78 39.55 -33.20
C ASN A 540 -21.04 39.36 -34.56
N ASN A 541 -20.24 38.29 -34.69
CA ASN A 541 -19.40 37.95 -35.84
C ASN A 541 -18.35 39.00 -36.24
N VAL A 542 -17.64 39.59 -35.28
CA VAL A 542 -16.55 40.56 -35.51
C VAL A 542 -15.17 39.89 -35.45
N PHE A 543 -14.52 39.78 -36.62
CA PHE A 543 -13.13 39.34 -36.71
C PHE A 543 -12.20 40.24 -35.87
N PRO A 544 -11.20 39.70 -35.12
CA PRO A 544 -10.67 38.34 -35.19
C PRO A 544 -11.33 37.30 -34.27
N TYR A 545 -12.51 37.59 -33.71
CA TYR A 545 -13.24 36.65 -32.83
C TYR A 545 -12.52 36.28 -31.53
N ILE A 546 -11.64 37.16 -31.01
CA ILE A 546 -10.79 36.90 -29.82
C ILE A 546 -11.41 37.38 -28.48
N THR A 547 -12.69 37.75 -28.47
CA THR A 547 -13.46 37.97 -27.22
C THR A 547 -14.85 37.34 -27.34
N PRO A 548 -15.49 36.98 -26.21
CA PRO A 548 -16.85 36.44 -26.18
C PRO A 548 -17.89 37.26 -26.96
N GLU A 549 -17.89 38.58 -26.80
CA GLU A 549 -18.84 39.48 -27.49
C GLU A 549 -18.64 39.44 -29.01
N ASN A 550 -17.38 39.28 -29.42
CA ASN A 550 -16.95 39.26 -30.81
C ASN A 550 -17.00 37.85 -31.44
N ALA A 551 -17.59 36.85 -30.77
CA ALA A 551 -17.60 35.48 -31.24
C ALA A 551 -18.14 35.32 -32.68
N ALA A 552 -17.55 34.39 -33.42
CA ALA A 552 -17.99 34.00 -34.75
C ALA A 552 -19.34 33.27 -34.69
N VAL A 553 -20.24 33.54 -35.64
CA VAL A 553 -21.55 32.83 -35.70
C VAL A 553 -21.44 31.39 -36.21
N THR A 554 -20.28 30.97 -36.71
CA THR A 554 -20.00 29.59 -37.13
C THR A 554 -18.61 29.15 -36.67
N ILE A 555 -18.47 27.86 -36.32
CA ILE A 555 -17.17 27.28 -35.95
C ILE A 555 -16.17 27.42 -37.11
N SER A 556 -16.63 27.22 -38.35
CA SER A 556 -15.79 27.35 -39.56
C SER A 556 -15.19 28.74 -39.73
N ASN A 557 -15.88 29.80 -39.32
CA ASN A 557 -15.33 31.17 -39.33
C ASN A 557 -14.20 31.32 -38.29
N ALA A 558 -14.36 30.76 -37.09
CA ALA A 558 -13.32 30.78 -36.05
C ALA A 558 -12.09 29.94 -36.46
N ILE A 559 -12.29 28.72 -36.98
CA ILE A 559 -11.21 27.87 -37.56
C ILE A 559 -10.47 28.58 -38.70
N SER A 560 -11.19 29.34 -39.52
CA SER A 560 -10.59 30.11 -40.62
C SER A 560 -9.69 31.24 -40.10
N ALA A 561 -10.05 31.88 -38.99
CA ALA A 561 -9.28 32.94 -38.35
C ALA A 561 -8.07 32.45 -37.56
N ALA A 562 -8.17 31.29 -36.92
CA ALA A 562 -7.10 30.65 -36.14
C ALA A 562 -5.87 30.30 -36.99
N VAL A 563 -4.68 30.32 -36.40
CA VAL A 563 -3.43 29.75 -36.95
C VAL A 563 -3.03 28.48 -36.19
N GLU A 564 -1.97 27.80 -36.61
CA GLU A 564 -1.51 26.59 -35.92
C GLU A 564 -1.05 26.90 -34.49
N GLY A 565 -1.58 26.15 -33.51
CA GLY A 565 -1.40 26.38 -32.07
C GLY A 565 -2.57 27.13 -31.39
N ASP A 566 -3.51 27.69 -32.16
CA ASP A 566 -4.66 28.41 -31.59
C ASP A 566 -5.79 27.46 -31.14
N SER A 567 -6.67 27.97 -30.27
CA SER A 567 -7.85 27.28 -29.76
C SER A 567 -9.15 27.97 -30.20
N VAL A 568 -10.18 27.18 -30.50
CA VAL A 568 -11.55 27.63 -30.79
C VAL A 568 -12.47 27.10 -29.69
N LEU A 569 -12.99 28.01 -28.86
CA LEU A 569 -13.97 27.71 -27.82
C LEU A 569 -15.38 27.85 -28.43
N VAL A 570 -16.22 26.83 -28.24
CA VAL A 570 -17.57 26.77 -28.83
C VAL A 570 -18.64 26.73 -27.74
N ALA A 571 -19.64 27.60 -27.87
CA ALA A 571 -20.76 27.68 -26.94
C ALA A 571 -21.63 26.40 -26.92
N SER A 572 -22.23 26.16 -25.77
CA SER A 572 -23.18 25.09 -25.44
C SER A 572 -24.50 25.34 -26.14
N THR A 573 -24.68 24.72 -27.29
CA THR A 573 -25.87 24.86 -28.13
C THR A 573 -25.95 23.68 -29.11
N THR A 574 -27.07 23.56 -29.83
CA THR A 574 -27.23 22.61 -30.92
C THR A 574 -27.00 23.29 -32.26
N LEU A 575 -26.00 22.83 -32.99
CA LEU A 575 -25.60 23.32 -34.30
C LEU A 575 -26.00 22.28 -35.36
N THR A 576 -26.92 22.64 -36.25
CA THR A 576 -27.49 21.72 -37.26
C THR A 576 -26.88 21.92 -38.65
N ASN A 577 -26.88 20.87 -39.46
CA ASN A 577 -26.33 20.84 -40.82
C ASN A 577 -24.81 21.11 -40.85
N ILE A 578 -24.09 20.52 -39.88
CA ILE A 578 -22.65 20.74 -39.72
C ILE A 578 -21.82 19.73 -40.52
N SER A 579 -20.70 20.21 -41.06
CA SER A 579 -19.58 19.45 -41.61
C SER A 579 -18.34 20.35 -41.45
N LEU A 580 -17.24 19.79 -40.96
CA LEU A 580 -16.04 20.55 -40.60
C LEU A 580 -14.82 19.98 -41.33
N ASN A 581 -13.94 20.85 -41.79
CA ASN A 581 -12.64 20.48 -42.37
C ASN A 581 -11.54 21.25 -41.65
N ILE A 582 -10.64 20.52 -41.01
CA ILE A 582 -9.58 21.03 -40.13
C ILE A 582 -8.23 20.69 -40.77
N ALA A 583 -7.69 21.66 -41.50
CA ALA A 583 -6.43 21.57 -42.23
C ALA A 583 -5.29 22.39 -41.57
N LYS A 584 -5.45 22.74 -40.29
CA LYS A 584 -4.49 23.48 -39.44
C LYS A 584 -4.48 22.84 -38.06
N GLY A 585 -3.35 22.82 -37.37
CA GLY A 585 -3.26 22.31 -36.00
C GLY A 585 -3.94 23.24 -35.01
N VAL A 586 -5.23 23.06 -34.77
CA VAL A 586 -6.05 23.88 -33.87
C VAL A 586 -6.82 23.01 -32.88
N GLY A 587 -7.02 23.49 -31.67
CA GLY A 587 -7.87 22.81 -30.69
C GLY A 587 -9.31 23.31 -30.72
N LEU A 588 -10.28 22.43 -30.93
CA LEU A 588 -11.71 22.73 -30.82
C LEU A 588 -12.24 22.26 -29.47
N TYR A 589 -12.86 23.16 -28.71
CA TYR A 589 -13.34 22.88 -27.35
C TYR A 589 -14.82 23.24 -27.21
N GLY A 590 -15.69 22.23 -27.17
CA GLY A 590 -17.11 22.37 -26.87
C GLY A 590 -17.38 22.52 -25.37
N GLY A 591 -18.64 22.76 -25.01
CA GLY A 591 -19.10 22.74 -23.63
C GLY A 591 -19.09 24.08 -22.88
N TRP A 592 -18.85 25.20 -23.55
CA TRP A 592 -18.79 26.52 -22.89
C TRP A 592 -20.17 27.13 -22.73
N ILE A 593 -20.51 27.71 -21.57
CA ILE A 593 -21.75 28.51 -21.47
C ILE A 593 -21.68 29.71 -22.45
N ASP A 594 -22.82 30.21 -22.93
CA ASP A 594 -22.88 31.11 -24.11
C ASP A 594 -22.10 32.44 -23.97
N ASN A 595 -21.83 32.89 -22.75
CA ASN A 595 -20.99 34.05 -22.44
C ASN A 595 -19.51 33.71 -22.20
N PHE A 596 -19.13 32.44 -22.37
CA PHE A 596 -17.81 31.84 -22.17
C PHE A 596 -17.19 32.04 -20.77
N THR A 597 -18.01 32.29 -19.73
CA THR A 597 -17.50 32.44 -18.35
C THR A 597 -17.35 31.11 -17.58
N GLY A 598 -17.55 29.97 -18.24
CA GLY A 598 -17.42 28.64 -17.65
C GLY A 598 -17.60 27.52 -18.68
N ARG A 599 -17.22 26.30 -18.31
CA ARG A 599 -17.32 25.10 -19.15
C ARG A 599 -17.97 23.96 -18.36
N ASP A 600 -18.94 23.29 -18.95
CA ASP A 600 -19.65 22.15 -18.37
C ASP A 600 -19.71 20.99 -19.37
N LEU A 601 -18.95 19.93 -19.08
CA LEU A 601 -18.90 18.71 -19.88
C LEU A 601 -19.93 17.65 -19.48
N VAL A 602 -20.78 17.92 -18.47
CA VAL A 602 -21.77 16.98 -17.95
C VAL A 602 -23.18 17.35 -18.43
N SER A 603 -23.60 18.62 -18.28
CA SER A 603 -24.94 19.07 -18.70
C SER A 603 -24.95 20.10 -19.83
N GLY A 604 -23.78 20.62 -20.21
CA GLY A 604 -23.61 21.73 -21.15
C GLY A 604 -22.84 21.42 -22.43
N LYS A 605 -22.74 20.15 -22.87
CA LYS A 605 -21.98 19.82 -24.10
C LYS A 605 -22.53 20.52 -25.35
N THR A 606 -21.64 20.91 -26.25
CA THR A 606 -22.02 21.45 -27.56
C THR A 606 -22.43 20.32 -28.50
N VAL A 607 -23.64 20.38 -29.06
CA VAL A 607 -24.16 19.34 -29.97
C VAL A 607 -23.93 19.74 -31.43
N LEU A 608 -23.21 18.88 -32.16
CA LEU A 608 -23.00 18.95 -33.61
C LEU A 608 -23.93 17.92 -34.27
N ASP A 609 -25.03 18.42 -34.82
CA ASP A 609 -26.02 17.64 -35.56
C ASP A 609 -25.67 17.70 -37.06
N MET A 610 -25.04 16.63 -37.52
CA MET A 610 -24.20 16.64 -38.73
C MET A 610 -24.98 16.31 -40.00
N THR A 611 -24.50 16.84 -41.13
CA THR A 611 -24.89 16.40 -42.49
C THR A 611 -23.71 15.85 -43.30
N GLY A 612 -22.54 15.80 -42.67
CA GLY A 612 -21.30 15.17 -43.15
C GLY A 612 -20.55 14.68 -41.92
N ASN A 613 -19.24 14.88 -41.87
CA ASN A 613 -18.40 14.52 -40.74
C ASN A 613 -17.40 15.65 -40.38
N ILE A 614 -16.57 15.41 -39.37
CA ILE A 614 -15.37 16.21 -39.07
C ILE A 614 -14.19 15.55 -39.79
N VAL A 615 -13.56 16.26 -40.73
CA VAL A 615 -12.37 15.80 -41.45
C VAL A 615 -11.14 16.53 -40.93
N ILE A 616 -10.16 15.77 -40.44
CA ILE A 616 -8.87 16.24 -39.92
C ILE A 616 -7.76 15.79 -40.87
N GLY A 617 -7.01 16.75 -41.39
CA GLY A 617 -5.91 16.52 -42.33
C GLY A 617 -4.88 17.62 -42.23
N SER A 618 -4.26 17.75 -41.05
CA SER A 618 -3.31 18.81 -40.74
C SER A 618 -1.87 18.29 -40.61
N THR A 619 -0.91 19.15 -40.89
CA THR A 619 0.52 18.93 -40.62
C THR A 619 0.93 19.20 -39.17
N ALA A 620 0.05 19.79 -38.36
CA ALA A 620 0.26 20.07 -36.94
C ALA A 620 -0.89 19.47 -36.09
N PRO A 621 -0.68 19.21 -34.79
CA PRO A 621 -1.65 18.51 -33.95
C PRO A 621 -3.01 19.22 -33.84
N VAL A 622 -4.10 18.45 -33.92
CA VAL A 622 -5.48 18.92 -33.79
C VAL A 622 -6.12 18.34 -32.54
N VAL A 623 -6.96 19.12 -31.84
CA VAL A 623 -7.77 18.61 -30.71
C VAL A 623 -9.25 18.78 -31.04
N VAL A 624 -10.07 17.77 -30.72
CA VAL A 624 -11.54 17.86 -30.74
C VAL A 624 -12.06 17.36 -29.39
N ASP A 625 -12.48 18.29 -28.54
CA ASP A 625 -12.76 18.02 -27.13
C ASP A 625 -14.16 18.52 -26.68
N GLY A 626 -14.93 17.65 -26.04
CA GLY A 626 -16.18 18.02 -25.33
C GLY A 626 -17.41 18.30 -26.21
N PHE A 627 -17.57 17.58 -27.32
CA PHE A 627 -18.74 17.67 -28.22
C PHE A 627 -19.67 16.46 -28.14
N VAL A 628 -20.96 16.64 -28.44
CA VAL A 628 -21.83 15.55 -28.91
C VAL A 628 -21.81 15.61 -30.44
N ILE A 629 -21.45 14.52 -31.10
CA ILE A 629 -21.33 14.39 -32.55
C ILE A 629 -22.33 13.32 -32.99
N GLN A 630 -23.36 13.72 -33.72
CA GLN A 630 -24.47 12.83 -34.07
C GLN A 630 -24.93 12.95 -35.52
N ASN A 631 -25.60 11.90 -36.01
CA ASN A 631 -26.19 11.80 -37.36
C ASN A 631 -25.17 11.99 -38.51
N GLY A 632 -23.87 11.85 -38.23
CA GLY A 632 -22.80 12.06 -39.17
C GLY A 632 -22.80 11.06 -40.33
N GLN A 633 -22.20 11.49 -41.45
CA GLN A 633 -22.13 10.75 -42.72
C GLN A 633 -20.70 10.69 -43.23
N GLY A 634 -20.23 9.50 -43.57
CA GLY A 634 -18.85 9.25 -44.00
C GLY A 634 -18.42 10.05 -45.25
N SER A 635 -17.18 10.51 -45.25
CA SER A 635 -16.54 11.20 -46.38
C SER A 635 -15.82 10.23 -47.31
N TYR A 636 -15.85 10.50 -48.62
CA TYR A 636 -15.20 9.65 -49.61
C TYR A 636 -13.67 9.77 -49.55
N SER A 637 -12.98 8.62 -49.54
CA SER A 637 -11.52 8.52 -49.65
C SER A 637 -11.12 7.43 -50.63
N THR A 638 -9.89 7.53 -51.15
CA THR A 638 -9.21 6.46 -51.88
C THR A 638 -8.19 5.70 -51.02
N GLN A 639 -8.04 6.09 -49.76
CA GLN A 639 -7.12 5.53 -48.77
C GLN A 639 -7.88 5.02 -47.54
N PRO A 640 -7.61 3.79 -47.05
CA PRO A 640 -6.72 2.77 -47.62
C PRO A 640 -7.21 2.15 -48.93
N GLN A 641 -8.50 2.32 -49.27
CA GLN A 641 -9.09 1.92 -50.54
C GLN A 641 -10.24 2.87 -50.91
N ASN A 642 -10.88 2.66 -52.05
CA ASN A 642 -12.05 3.44 -52.45
C ASN A 642 -13.26 3.12 -51.55
N GLY A 643 -13.75 4.10 -50.80
CA GLY A 643 -14.89 3.94 -49.91
C GLY A 643 -15.24 5.21 -49.14
N TYR A 644 -16.18 5.09 -48.20
CA TYR A 644 -16.59 6.17 -47.31
C TYR A 644 -16.15 5.91 -45.86
N TYR A 645 -15.69 6.95 -45.18
CA TYR A 645 -14.94 6.80 -43.94
C TYR A 645 -15.31 7.83 -42.88
N GLY A 646 -15.30 7.41 -41.61
CA GLY A 646 -15.41 8.28 -40.44
C GLY A 646 -16.76 8.98 -40.36
N GLY A 647 -17.83 8.27 -40.01
CA GLY A 647 -19.18 8.84 -39.97
C GLY A 647 -19.27 10.06 -39.05
N GLY A 648 -18.68 10.01 -37.86
CA GLY A 648 -18.50 11.16 -36.98
C GLY A 648 -17.22 11.96 -37.27
N VAL A 649 -16.06 11.29 -37.15
CA VAL A 649 -14.72 11.89 -37.29
C VAL A 649 -13.85 11.07 -38.22
N MET A 650 -13.11 11.74 -39.12
CA MET A 650 -12.18 11.16 -40.08
C MET A 650 -10.81 11.84 -39.97
N ILE A 651 -9.76 11.11 -39.63
CA ILE A 651 -8.38 11.60 -39.43
C ILE A 651 -7.47 11.01 -40.52
N VAL A 652 -6.70 11.83 -41.23
CA VAL A 652 -5.88 11.38 -42.37
C VAL A 652 -4.52 12.06 -42.40
N ASN A 653 -3.44 11.28 -42.30
CA ASN A 653 -2.04 11.75 -42.30
C ASN A 653 -1.78 12.91 -41.31
N SER A 654 -2.33 12.81 -40.09
CA SER A 654 -2.36 13.90 -39.11
C SER A 654 -2.00 13.39 -37.71
N GLU A 655 -1.73 14.32 -36.79
CA GLU A 655 -1.75 14.06 -35.35
C GLU A 655 -3.05 14.64 -34.77
N ALA A 656 -3.80 13.85 -33.99
CA ALA A 656 -5.11 14.27 -33.50
C ALA A 656 -5.50 13.66 -32.15
N THR A 657 -5.91 14.52 -31.21
CA THR A 657 -6.62 14.15 -29.98
C THR A 657 -8.13 14.27 -30.19
N VAL A 658 -8.89 13.23 -29.81
CA VAL A 658 -10.36 13.27 -29.75
C VAL A 658 -10.76 12.87 -28.33
N SER A 659 -11.36 13.79 -27.57
CA SER A 659 -11.60 13.56 -26.15
C SER A 659 -12.91 14.12 -25.59
N ASN A 660 -13.38 13.51 -24.49
CA ASN A 660 -14.60 13.86 -23.75
C ASN A 660 -15.88 13.96 -24.62
N CYS A 661 -15.87 13.39 -25.84
CA CYS A 661 -16.95 13.49 -26.80
C CYS A 661 -17.97 12.36 -26.64
N GLU A 662 -19.20 12.62 -27.03
CA GLU A 662 -20.21 11.60 -27.33
C GLU A 662 -20.32 11.48 -28.85
N ILE A 663 -20.09 10.30 -29.42
CA ILE A 663 -20.12 10.07 -30.87
C ILE A 663 -21.12 8.94 -31.13
N HIS A 664 -22.30 9.28 -31.66
CA HIS A 664 -23.37 8.30 -31.77
C HIS A 664 -24.29 8.49 -32.97
N THR A 665 -24.92 7.39 -33.40
CA THR A 665 -25.89 7.41 -34.52
C THR A 665 -25.26 7.94 -35.83
N CYS A 666 -23.94 7.86 -35.97
CA CYS A 666 -23.22 8.18 -37.19
C CYS A 666 -23.14 6.95 -38.10
N ASP A 667 -23.27 7.16 -39.41
CA ASP A 667 -23.20 6.10 -40.42
C ASP A 667 -22.09 6.43 -41.44
N ALA A 668 -21.12 5.52 -41.60
CA ALA A 668 -20.08 5.68 -42.61
C ALA A 668 -20.61 5.47 -44.05
N GLN A 669 -21.80 4.87 -44.23
CA GLN A 669 -22.32 4.45 -45.53
C GLN A 669 -23.05 5.58 -46.29
N ASN A 670 -22.32 6.27 -47.16
CA ASN A 670 -22.89 7.29 -48.06
C ASN A 670 -23.19 6.71 -49.46
N GLY A 671 -23.92 5.60 -49.50
CA GLY A 671 -24.36 4.92 -50.75
C GLY A 671 -23.25 4.25 -51.58
N GLY A 672 -22.08 4.00 -51.00
CA GLY A 672 -20.94 3.32 -51.64
C GLY A 672 -20.90 1.80 -51.45
N SER A 673 -19.93 1.16 -52.11
CA SER A 673 -19.70 -0.30 -52.03
C SER A 673 -18.74 -0.73 -50.91
N PHE A 674 -18.16 0.22 -50.18
CA PHE A 674 -17.30 -0.02 -49.01
C PHE A 674 -17.44 1.15 -48.02
N SER A 675 -17.59 0.85 -46.72
CA SER A 675 -17.61 1.88 -45.68
C SER A 675 -16.93 1.45 -44.37
N ALA A 676 -16.28 2.38 -43.66
CA ALA A 676 -15.48 2.06 -42.49
C ALA A 676 -15.39 3.18 -41.43
N GLY A 677 -15.31 2.80 -40.15
CA GLY A 677 -15.25 3.74 -39.02
C GLY A 677 -16.54 4.54 -38.87
N GLY A 678 -17.60 3.94 -38.32
CA GLY A 678 -18.89 4.60 -38.15
C GLY A 678 -18.81 5.80 -37.21
N GLY A 679 -18.19 5.64 -36.05
CA GLY A 679 -17.86 6.75 -35.14
C GLY A 679 -16.60 7.51 -35.59
N ILE A 680 -15.44 6.86 -35.44
CA ILE A 680 -14.11 7.42 -35.75
C ILE A 680 -13.40 6.54 -36.79
N PHE A 681 -12.76 7.18 -37.77
CA PHE A 681 -11.78 6.58 -38.67
C PHE A 681 -10.45 7.34 -38.61
N ALA A 682 -9.32 6.63 -38.60
CA ALA A 682 -8.00 7.20 -38.79
C ALA A 682 -7.15 6.41 -39.80
N TYR A 683 -6.37 7.12 -40.62
CA TYR A 683 -5.42 6.56 -41.58
C TYR A 683 -4.04 7.20 -41.46
N ASN A 684 -3.00 6.37 -41.28
CA ASN A 684 -1.58 6.76 -41.27
C ASN A 684 -1.33 8.00 -40.38
N SER A 685 -1.86 7.95 -39.15
CA SER A 685 -1.97 9.09 -38.24
C SER A 685 -1.54 8.72 -36.83
N THR A 686 -1.09 9.70 -36.05
CA THR A 686 -0.92 9.55 -34.60
C THR A 686 -2.21 10.00 -33.93
N VAL A 687 -2.79 9.15 -33.08
CA VAL A 687 -4.08 9.42 -32.44
C VAL A 687 -4.00 9.33 -30.93
N ASP A 688 -4.78 10.16 -30.26
CA ASP A 688 -5.05 10.07 -28.83
C ASP A 688 -6.57 10.18 -28.63
N VAL A 689 -7.24 9.04 -28.48
CA VAL A 689 -8.69 8.95 -28.36
C VAL A 689 -9.03 8.60 -26.92
N HIS A 690 -9.49 9.56 -26.11
CA HIS A 690 -9.74 9.28 -24.69
C HIS A 690 -10.98 9.90 -24.04
N ASN A 691 -11.52 9.24 -23.00
CA ASN A 691 -12.71 9.68 -22.27
C ASN A 691 -13.98 9.88 -23.14
N ASN A 692 -14.09 9.19 -24.29
CA ASN A 692 -15.24 9.33 -25.18
C ASN A 692 -16.31 8.26 -24.94
N SER A 693 -17.56 8.57 -25.26
CA SER A 693 -18.66 7.61 -25.37
C SER A 693 -19.05 7.43 -26.84
N ILE A 694 -18.78 6.25 -27.41
CA ILE A 694 -18.89 5.96 -28.84
C ILE A 694 -19.89 4.81 -29.03
N TRP A 695 -21.14 5.13 -29.39
CA TRP A 695 -22.22 4.13 -29.35
C TRP A 695 -23.22 4.20 -30.52
N GLY A 696 -23.79 3.04 -30.88
CA GLY A 696 -24.83 2.97 -31.91
C GLY A 696 -24.41 3.51 -33.29
N ASN A 697 -23.11 3.51 -33.59
CA ASN A 697 -22.57 3.90 -34.89
C ASN A 697 -22.52 2.69 -35.83
N VAL A 698 -22.50 2.98 -37.14
CA VAL A 698 -22.71 1.97 -38.18
C VAL A 698 -21.72 2.11 -39.34
N SER A 699 -21.21 0.98 -39.83
CA SER A 699 -20.33 0.86 -41.01
C SER A 699 -20.33 -0.59 -41.53
N GLU A 700 -19.54 -0.92 -42.55
CA GLU A 700 -19.28 -2.34 -42.92
C GLU A 700 -18.09 -2.94 -42.14
N VAL A 701 -17.14 -2.10 -41.70
CA VAL A 701 -15.94 -2.49 -40.93
C VAL A 701 -15.59 -1.41 -39.92
N GLY A 702 -15.33 -1.75 -38.65
CA GLY A 702 -15.07 -0.74 -37.61
C GLY A 702 -16.33 0.09 -37.32
N GLY A 703 -17.26 -0.43 -36.53
CA GLY A 703 -18.52 0.26 -36.23
C GLY A 703 -18.30 1.50 -35.36
N GLY A 704 -17.63 1.32 -34.21
CA GLY A 704 -17.20 2.42 -33.34
C GLY A 704 -15.96 3.12 -33.87
N VAL A 705 -14.80 2.46 -33.82
CA VAL A 705 -13.48 3.02 -34.15
C VAL A 705 -12.76 2.16 -35.18
N TYR A 706 -12.15 2.77 -36.21
CA TYR A 706 -11.25 2.12 -37.16
C TYR A 706 -9.92 2.86 -37.22
N LEU A 707 -8.82 2.17 -36.93
CA LEU A 707 -7.45 2.67 -37.13
C LEU A 707 -6.71 1.85 -38.21
N TYR A 708 -6.18 2.53 -39.23
CA TYR A 708 -5.34 1.94 -40.29
C TYR A 708 -3.95 2.55 -40.30
N GLY A 709 -2.89 1.77 -40.08
CA GLY A 709 -1.52 2.29 -40.13
C GLY A 709 -1.22 3.37 -39.09
N CYS A 710 -1.97 3.41 -37.99
CA CYS A 710 -1.89 4.47 -36.98
C CYS A 710 -1.04 4.05 -35.78
N SER A 711 -0.59 5.05 -35.03
CA SER A 711 0.05 4.88 -33.72
C SER A 711 -0.60 5.76 -32.65
N GLY A 712 -0.31 5.49 -31.37
CA GLY A 712 -0.76 6.31 -30.24
C GLY A 712 -1.66 5.56 -29.26
N THR A 713 -2.70 6.22 -28.76
CA THR A 713 -3.52 5.76 -27.61
C THR A 713 -5.01 5.76 -27.92
N VAL A 714 -5.73 4.80 -27.33
CA VAL A 714 -7.19 4.75 -27.25
C VAL A 714 -7.55 4.38 -25.82
N ASN A 715 -7.84 5.35 -24.95
CA ASN A 715 -7.89 5.14 -23.49
C ASN A 715 -9.24 5.57 -22.87
N ASP A 716 -9.72 4.83 -21.86
CA ASP A 716 -10.87 5.25 -21.03
C ASP A 716 -12.17 5.57 -21.80
N ASN A 717 -12.33 4.97 -22.99
CA ASN A 717 -13.53 5.15 -23.81
C ASN A 717 -14.60 4.10 -23.50
N VAL A 718 -15.86 4.47 -23.64
CA VAL A 718 -17.01 3.55 -23.64
C VAL A 718 -17.45 3.32 -25.08
N VAL A 719 -17.12 2.16 -25.66
CA VAL A 719 -17.45 1.80 -27.05
C VAL A 719 -18.55 0.73 -27.05
N SER A 720 -19.81 1.12 -27.20
CA SER A 720 -20.93 0.20 -26.94
C SER A 720 -22.03 0.13 -28.01
N GLY A 721 -22.59 -1.06 -28.22
CA GLY A 721 -23.74 -1.26 -29.11
C GLY A 721 -23.54 -0.82 -30.56
N ASN A 722 -22.30 -0.68 -31.03
CA ASN A 722 -21.99 -0.36 -32.42
C ASN A 722 -22.21 -1.61 -33.29
N GLN A 723 -22.60 -1.39 -34.55
CA GLN A 723 -23.11 -2.45 -35.43
C GLN A 723 -22.45 -2.42 -36.80
N LEU A 724 -22.25 -3.60 -37.38
CA LEU A 724 -21.82 -3.73 -38.77
C LEU A 724 -23.00 -4.11 -39.69
N GLN A 725 -23.08 -3.46 -40.85
CA GLN A 725 -23.98 -3.87 -41.92
C GLN A 725 -23.31 -4.92 -42.82
N GLN A 726 -24.06 -5.96 -43.21
CA GLN A 726 -23.60 -6.95 -44.18
C GLN A 726 -23.82 -6.48 -45.62
N MET A 727 -22.80 -5.86 -46.24
CA MET A 727 -22.65 -5.84 -47.70
C MET A 727 -21.17 -5.95 -48.11
N THR A 728 -20.96 -6.45 -49.33
CA THR A 728 -19.71 -6.53 -50.15
C THR A 728 -18.43 -7.19 -49.58
N THR A 729 -18.15 -7.14 -48.27
CA THR A 729 -16.91 -7.66 -47.65
C THR A 729 -17.21 -8.50 -46.40
N THR A 730 -16.19 -9.18 -45.85
CA THR A 730 -16.31 -9.88 -44.55
C THR A 730 -16.32 -8.84 -43.42
N PRO A 731 -17.43 -8.66 -42.67
CA PRO A 731 -17.51 -7.62 -41.65
C PRO A 731 -16.66 -8.01 -40.43
N SER A 732 -15.86 -7.09 -39.90
CA SER A 732 -15.02 -7.33 -38.72
C SER A 732 -14.89 -6.08 -37.85
N GLY A 733 -14.66 -6.26 -36.55
CA GLY A 733 -14.46 -5.16 -35.59
C GLY A 733 -15.70 -4.30 -35.40
N ALA A 734 -16.74 -4.80 -34.72
CA ALA A 734 -17.95 -3.99 -34.52
C ALA A 734 -17.70 -2.82 -33.54
N GLY A 735 -16.98 -3.05 -32.45
CA GLY A 735 -16.48 -1.99 -31.56
C GLY A 735 -15.27 -1.27 -32.16
N ILE A 736 -14.09 -1.88 -32.10
CA ILE A 736 -12.80 -1.33 -32.55
C ILE A 736 -12.19 -2.23 -33.63
N TYR A 737 -11.63 -1.63 -34.67
CA TYR A 737 -10.89 -2.28 -35.74
C TYR A 737 -9.49 -1.69 -35.89
N LEU A 738 -8.46 -2.53 -35.81
CA LEU A 738 -7.04 -2.17 -35.90
C LEU A 738 -6.39 -2.93 -37.05
N LYS A 739 -5.74 -2.22 -37.98
CA LYS A 739 -5.01 -2.85 -39.08
C LYS A 739 -3.70 -2.15 -39.42
N ASN A 740 -2.63 -2.92 -39.63
CA ASN A 740 -1.30 -2.42 -39.99
C ASN A 740 -0.73 -1.38 -39.01
N CYS A 741 -1.22 -1.33 -37.76
CA CYS A 741 -0.87 -0.31 -36.78
C CYS A 741 0.44 -0.71 -36.05
N PRO A 742 1.54 0.05 -36.20
CA PRO A 742 2.85 -0.35 -35.67
C PRO A 742 2.98 -0.30 -34.15
N SER A 743 2.19 0.53 -33.46
CA SER A 743 2.13 0.59 -32.00
C SER A 743 0.90 1.37 -31.54
N VAL A 744 -0.08 0.69 -30.96
CA VAL A 744 -1.25 1.33 -30.31
C VAL A 744 -1.43 0.77 -28.90
N SER A 745 -1.54 1.66 -27.92
CA SER A 745 -1.92 1.32 -26.55
C SER A 745 -3.41 1.52 -26.34
N LEU A 746 -4.05 0.58 -25.64
CA LEU A 746 -5.45 0.68 -25.23
C LEU A 746 -5.56 0.47 -23.72
N SER A 747 -5.87 1.50 -22.93
CA SER A 747 -6.06 1.34 -21.48
C SER A 747 -7.45 1.72 -20.99
N GLY A 748 -7.96 1.07 -19.94
CA GLY A 748 -9.19 1.46 -19.24
C GLY A 748 -10.53 1.40 -20.01
N ASN A 749 -10.52 1.12 -21.33
CA ASN A 749 -11.73 1.14 -22.15
C ASN A 749 -12.79 0.12 -21.70
N THR A 750 -14.06 0.48 -21.86
CA THR A 750 -15.21 -0.42 -21.75
C THR A 750 -15.81 -0.64 -23.13
N ILE A 751 -15.79 -1.89 -23.63
CA ILE A 751 -16.24 -2.26 -24.97
C ILE A 751 -17.38 -3.27 -24.82
N ASP A 752 -18.63 -2.80 -24.94
CA ASP A 752 -19.81 -3.56 -24.51
C ASP A 752 -20.86 -3.78 -25.60
N GLY A 753 -21.35 -5.01 -25.73
CA GLY A 753 -22.53 -5.33 -26.54
C GLY A 753 -22.41 -5.04 -28.05
N ASN A 754 -21.19 -4.96 -28.59
CA ASN A 754 -20.97 -4.74 -30.02
C ASN A 754 -21.17 -6.06 -30.80
N ALA A 755 -21.87 -5.99 -31.94
CA ALA A 755 -22.39 -7.18 -32.62
C ALA A 755 -22.47 -7.04 -34.15
N GLY A 756 -22.65 -8.17 -34.83
CA GLY A 756 -22.82 -8.25 -36.29
C GLY A 756 -21.54 -8.53 -37.08
N ALA A 757 -20.39 -8.67 -36.40
CA ALA A 757 -19.12 -9.01 -37.03
C ALA A 757 -18.98 -10.52 -37.32
N SER A 758 -18.29 -10.84 -38.41
CA SER A 758 -17.70 -12.16 -38.62
C SER A 758 -16.63 -12.43 -37.57
N GLU A 759 -15.71 -11.49 -37.35
CA GLU A 759 -14.59 -11.62 -36.42
C GLU A 759 -14.34 -10.34 -35.62
N GLY A 760 -13.97 -10.49 -34.34
CA GLY A 760 -13.73 -9.38 -33.43
C GLY A 760 -14.99 -8.57 -33.14
N GLY A 761 -15.81 -9.03 -32.20
CA GLY A 761 -17.07 -8.36 -31.85
C GLY A 761 -16.76 -7.05 -31.13
N GLY A 762 -15.99 -7.15 -30.04
CA GLY A 762 -15.41 -6.00 -29.36
C GLY A 762 -14.26 -5.40 -30.18
N ILE A 763 -13.19 -6.17 -30.39
CA ILE A 763 -11.97 -5.71 -31.08
C ILE A 763 -11.56 -6.70 -32.18
N TYR A 764 -11.18 -6.18 -33.35
CA TYR A 764 -10.46 -6.92 -34.38
C TYR A 764 -9.07 -6.34 -34.61
N VAL A 765 -8.03 -7.18 -34.63
CA VAL A 765 -6.61 -6.79 -34.76
C VAL A 765 -5.95 -7.59 -35.88
N ASN A 766 -5.36 -6.90 -36.86
CA ASN A 766 -4.73 -7.54 -38.01
C ASN A 766 -3.39 -6.90 -38.39
N ASN A 767 -2.30 -7.67 -38.34
CA ASN A 767 -0.94 -7.21 -38.62
C ASN A 767 -0.57 -5.94 -37.83
N CYS A 768 -0.80 -5.95 -36.51
CA CYS A 768 -0.51 -4.84 -35.61
C CYS A 768 0.42 -5.26 -34.46
N SER A 769 1.06 -4.30 -33.81
CA SER A 769 1.57 -4.46 -32.45
C SER A 769 0.74 -3.61 -31.50
N ILE A 770 0.12 -4.24 -30.49
CA ILE A 770 -0.74 -3.55 -29.52
C ILE A 770 -0.48 -4.00 -28.07
N THR A 771 -0.72 -3.09 -27.14
CA THR A 771 -0.75 -3.37 -25.70
C THR A 771 -2.10 -2.94 -25.16
N MET A 772 -2.76 -3.82 -24.39
CA MET A 772 -4.00 -3.53 -23.68
C MET A 772 -3.77 -3.60 -22.18
N ASN A 773 -4.02 -2.52 -21.44
CA ASN A 773 -3.80 -2.43 -19.99
C ASN A 773 -5.12 -2.07 -19.27
N GLY A 774 -5.70 -3.02 -18.56
CA GLY A 774 -7.00 -2.89 -17.90
C GLY A 774 -8.18 -2.81 -18.88
N GLY A 775 -9.33 -2.39 -18.36
CA GLY A 775 -10.57 -2.27 -19.13
C GLY A 775 -11.40 -3.55 -19.20
N VAL A 776 -12.56 -3.45 -19.86
CA VAL A 776 -13.58 -4.49 -19.92
C VAL A 776 -14.08 -4.69 -21.34
N LEU A 777 -14.13 -5.92 -21.82
CA LEU A 777 -14.82 -6.34 -23.03
C LEU A 777 -15.97 -7.26 -22.63
N SER A 778 -17.21 -6.81 -22.81
CA SER A 778 -18.39 -7.55 -22.35
C SER A 778 -19.50 -7.70 -23.39
N TYR A 779 -20.21 -8.83 -23.33
CA TYR A 779 -21.39 -9.12 -24.16
C TYR A 779 -21.21 -9.00 -25.69
N ASN A 780 -19.97 -8.94 -26.21
CA ASN A 780 -19.69 -8.77 -27.63
C ASN A 780 -19.87 -10.10 -28.39
N GLN A 781 -20.33 -10.03 -29.65
CA GLN A 781 -20.82 -11.21 -30.39
C GLN A 781 -20.30 -11.31 -31.83
N THR A 782 -19.84 -12.50 -32.24
CA THR A 782 -19.37 -12.79 -33.61
C THR A 782 -19.84 -14.12 -34.19
N THR A 783 -19.81 -14.23 -35.52
CA THR A 783 -20.19 -15.47 -36.25
C THR A 783 -19.02 -16.35 -36.69
N SER A 784 -17.77 -16.00 -36.37
CA SER A 784 -16.57 -16.81 -36.62
C SER A 784 -15.70 -16.86 -35.36
N ALA A 785 -14.80 -15.91 -35.17
CA ALA A 785 -13.79 -15.93 -34.11
C ALA A 785 -13.80 -14.67 -33.23
N GLY A 786 -13.32 -14.81 -31.99
CA GLY A 786 -13.01 -13.69 -31.10
C GLY A 786 -14.23 -12.84 -30.77
N GLY A 787 -15.11 -13.32 -29.89
CA GLY A 787 -16.28 -12.57 -29.45
C GLY A 787 -15.88 -11.23 -28.81
N GLY A 788 -14.95 -11.29 -27.85
CA GLY A 788 -14.26 -10.13 -27.29
C GLY A 788 -13.22 -9.56 -28.25
N ALA A 789 -12.16 -10.31 -28.54
CA ALA A 789 -11.06 -9.91 -29.43
C ALA A 789 -10.67 -11.00 -30.44
N SER A 790 -10.44 -10.62 -31.70
CA SER A 790 -9.84 -11.50 -32.73
C SER A 790 -8.49 -10.95 -33.17
N LEU A 791 -7.45 -11.78 -33.13
CA LEU A 791 -6.05 -11.41 -33.30
C LEU A 791 -5.45 -12.22 -34.46
N ILE A 792 -5.02 -11.56 -35.54
CA ILE A 792 -4.56 -12.20 -36.78
C ILE A 792 -3.20 -11.63 -37.18
N GLY A 793 -2.17 -12.49 -37.24
CA GLY A 793 -0.77 -12.13 -37.53
C GLY A 793 -0.26 -10.91 -36.76
N SER A 794 -0.56 -10.81 -35.47
CA SER A 794 -0.30 -9.61 -34.65
C SER A 794 0.47 -9.94 -33.37
N ASP A 795 1.24 -8.97 -32.87
CA ASP A 795 1.97 -9.05 -31.60
C ASP A 795 1.16 -8.31 -30.53
N VAL A 796 0.61 -9.05 -29.56
CA VAL A 796 -0.43 -8.54 -28.65
C VAL A 796 -0.06 -8.82 -27.20
N THR A 797 -0.02 -7.77 -26.38
CA THR A 797 0.03 -7.90 -24.92
C THR A 797 -1.32 -7.51 -24.33
N LEU A 798 -1.91 -8.39 -23.53
CA LEU A 798 -3.10 -8.15 -22.71
C LEU A 798 -2.70 -8.23 -21.25
N ASP A 799 -3.00 -7.19 -20.48
CA ASP A 799 -2.66 -7.04 -19.07
C ASP A 799 -3.86 -6.46 -18.32
N GLY A 800 -4.33 -7.07 -17.22
CA GLY A 800 -5.43 -6.51 -16.41
C GLY A 800 -6.82 -6.54 -17.06
N VAL A 801 -6.97 -7.11 -18.26
CA VAL A 801 -8.18 -6.96 -19.11
C VAL A 801 -9.27 -7.96 -18.72
N LYS A 802 -10.53 -7.50 -18.62
CA LYS A 802 -11.67 -8.36 -18.26
C LYS A 802 -12.53 -8.71 -19.49
N PHE A 803 -12.58 -9.98 -19.85
CA PHE A 803 -13.42 -10.53 -20.91
C PHE A 803 -14.63 -11.27 -20.30
N LEU A 804 -15.80 -10.62 -20.33
CA LEU A 804 -16.99 -11.09 -19.61
C LEU A 804 -18.15 -11.40 -20.57
N ARG A 805 -18.62 -12.64 -20.61
CA ARG A 805 -19.87 -13.03 -21.34
C ARG A 805 -19.85 -12.75 -22.85
N ASN A 806 -18.67 -12.73 -23.48
CA ASN A 806 -18.56 -12.61 -24.92
C ASN A 806 -18.86 -13.95 -25.61
N SER A 807 -19.28 -13.92 -26.88
CA SER A 807 -19.60 -15.12 -27.63
C SER A 807 -19.11 -15.10 -29.08
N SER A 808 -18.51 -16.19 -29.53
CA SER A 808 -18.22 -16.45 -30.95
C SER A 808 -18.88 -17.75 -31.41
N ALA A 809 -19.15 -17.91 -32.70
CA ALA A 809 -19.76 -19.16 -33.19
C ALA A 809 -18.77 -20.31 -33.37
N VAL A 810 -17.46 -20.03 -33.52
CA VAL A 810 -16.45 -21.03 -33.90
C VAL A 810 -15.27 -21.06 -32.91
N PHE A 811 -14.46 -20.01 -32.83
CA PHE A 811 -13.20 -20.01 -32.08
C PHE A 811 -13.12 -18.87 -31.07
N GLY A 812 -12.71 -19.13 -29.83
CA GLY A 812 -12.37 -18.08 -28.87
C GLY A 812 -13.55 -17.18 -28.50
N GLY A 813 -14.31 -17.53 -27.46
CA GLY A 813 -15.46 -16.72 -27.04
C GLY A 813 -15.03 -15.35 -26.51
N ALA A 814 -13.97 -15.33 -25.70
CA ALA A 814 -13.24 -14.11 -25.37
C ALA A 814 -12.23 -13.75 -26.45
N VAL A 815 -11.19 -14.57 -26.66
CA VAL A 815 -10.07 -14.26 -27.57
C VAL A 815 -9.84 -15.39 -28.56
N GLY A 816 -9.83 -15.06 -29.85
CA GLY A 816 -9.40 -15.96 -30.92
C GLY A 816 -8.12 -15.44 -31.57
N ALA A 817 -7.00 -16.13 -31.36
CA ALA A 817 -5.70 -15.81 -31.94
C ALA A 817 -5.32 -16.81 -33.04
N GLY A 818 -4.86 -16.29 -34.19
CA GLY A 818 -4.52 -17.08 -35.37
C GLY A 818 -3.39 -16.49 -36.22
N ASP A 819 -3.03 -17.19 -37.29
CA ASP A 819 -2.07 -16.78 -38.33
C ASP A 819 -0.73 -16.27 -37.78
N THR A 820 -0.06 -17.05 -36.92
CA THR A 820 1.27 -16.75 -36.36
C THR A 820 1.34 -15.56 -35.40
N SER A 821 0.20 -15.13 -34.84
CA SER A 821 0.16 -14.08 -33.80
C SER A 821 0.94 -14.49 -32.54
N ALA A 822 1.77 -13.59 -32.01
CA ALA A 822 2.36 -13.73 -30.68
C ALA A 822 1.46 -13.05 -29.65
N VAL A 823 1.03 -13.78 -28.63
CA VAL A 823 0.10 -13.25 -27.61
C VAL A 823 0.64 -13.48 -26.21
N THR A 824 0.90 -12.38 -25.50
CA THR A 824 1.15 -12.38 -24.06
C THR A 824 -0.13 -11.98 -23.35
N ILE A 825 -0.64 -12.83 -22.45
CA ILE A 825 -1.82 -12.55 -21.64
C ILE A 825 -1.43 -12.70 -20.18
N ARG A 826 -1.59 -11.63 -19.39
CA ARG A 826 -1.37 -11.63 -17.95
C ARG A 826 -2.43 -10.87 -17.19
N SER A 827 -2.67 -11.23 -15.95
CA SER A 827 -3.63 -10.55 -15.06
C SER A 827 -5.02 -10.33 -15.68
N CYS A 828 -5.45 -11.18 -16.63
CA CYS A 828 -6.75 -11.05 -17.30
C CYS A 828 -7.83 -12.00 -16.76
N ASP A 829 -9.06 -11.47 -16.68
CA ASP A 829 -10.27 -12.22 -16.30
C ASP A 829 -11.00 -12.75 -17.54
N PHE A 830 -11.18 -14.07 -17.66
CA PHE A 830 -11.97 -14.72 -18.72
C PHE A 830 -13.17 -15.41 -18.10
N MET A 831 -14.33 -14.74 -18.06
CA MET A 831 -15.50 -15.23 -17.32
C MET A 831 -16.77 -15.39 -18.17
N TRP A 832 -17.38 -16.57 -18.10
CA TRP A 832 -18.66 -16.92 -18.75
C TRP A 832 -18.72 -16.69 -20.27
N ASN A 833 -17.58 -16.71 -20.95
CA ASN A 833 -17.51 -16.58 -22.41
C ASN A 833 -17.90 -17.90 -23.09
N SER A 834 -18.35 -17.84 -24.35
CA SER A 834 -18.82 -19.02 -25.07
C SER A 834 -18.37 -19.12 -26.53
N SER A 835 -18.06 -20.34 -26.97
CA SER A 835 -17.73 -20.63 -28.37
C SER A 835 -18.04 -22.09 -28.78
N MET A 836 -17.59 -22.52 -29.96
CA MET A 836 -17.52 -23.93 -30.29
C MET A 836 -16.20 -24.57 -29.80
N ILE A 837 -15.07 -23.87 -29.93
CA ILE A 837 -13.76 -24.31 -29.45
C ILE A 837 -13.04 -23.16 -28.73
N GLY A 838 -12.59 -23.41 -27.49
CA GLY A 838 -11.97 -22.40 -26.63
C GLY A 838 -13.00 -21.36 -26.17
N GLY A 839 -13.80 -21.71 -25.16
CA GLY A 839 -14.87 -20.82 -24.65
C GLY A 839 -14.32 -19.48 -24.16
N GLY A 840 -13.23 -19.51 -23.40
CA GLY A 840 -12.37 -18.35 -23.15
C GLY A 840 -11.50 -18.05 -24.37
N VAL A 841 -10.35 -18.75 -24.47
CA VAL A 841 -9.30 -18.44 -25.45
C VAL A 841 -9.05 -19.61 -26.41
N TYR A 842 -8.85 -19.28 -27.68
CA TYR A 842 -8.34 -20.19 -28.72
C TYR A 842 -7.06 -19.59 -29.31
N ALA A 843 -6.00 -20.38 -29.41
CA ALA A 843 -4.71 -19.98 -29.99
C ALA A 843 -4.21 -21.01 -31.02
N ASP A 844 -4.03 -20.58 -32.28
CA ASP A 844 -3.54 -21.42 -33.39
C ASP A 844 -2.38 -20.76 -34.16
N ALA A 845 -1.20 -21.39 -34.06
CA ALA A 845 0.07 -20.95 -34.67
C ALA A 845 0.57 -19.57 -34.19
N GLY A 846 1.84 -19.53 -33.78
CA GLY A 846 2.46 -18.36 -33.12
C GLY A 846 2.91 -18.71 -31.70
N ASP A 847 3.31 -17.70 -30.93
CA ASP A 847 3.78 -17.87 -29.55
C ASP A 847 2.70 -17.44 -28.55
N ALA A 848 2.55 -18.14 -27.42
CA ALA A 848 1.51 -17.83 -26.43
C ALA A 848 2.05 -17.88 -24.99
N TYR A 849 2.14 -16.72 -24.34
CA TYR A 849 2.60 -16.58 -22.96
C TYR A 849 1.45 -16.18 -22.05
N ILE A 850 0.82 -17.16 -21.41
CA ILE A 850 -0.41 -17.03 -20.63
C ILE A 850 -0.05 -17.19 -19.15
N ARG A 851 0.18 -16.07 -18.45
CA ARG A 851 0.66 -16.10 -17.06
C ARG A 851 -0.30 -15.39 -16.12
N HIS A 852 -0.69 -16.01 -15.01
CA HIS A 852 -1.56 -15.40 -14.00
C HIS A 852 -2.88 -14.90 -14.62
N ASN A 853 -3.70 -15.82 -15.16
CA ASN A 853 -5.03 -15.53 -15.71
C ASN A 853 -6.14 -16.37 -15.05
N LEU A 854 -7.32 -15.78 -14.90
CA LEU A 854 -8.48 -16.39 -14.24
C LEU A 854 -9.53 -16.79 -15.28
N PHE A 855 -9.81 -18.08 -15.43
CA PHE A 855 -10.76 -18.62 -16.40
C PHE A 855 -11.94 -19.28 -15.69
N VAL A 856 -13.09 -18.63 -15.62
CA VAL A 856 -14.24 -19.07 -14.81
C VAL A 856 -15.50 -19.27 -15.63
N GLY A 857 -16.07 -20.48 -15.56
CA GLY A 857 -17.43 -20.75 -16.07
C GLY A 857 -17.59 -20.57 -17.59
N ASN A 858 -16.51 -20.60 -18.37
CA ASN A 858 -16.57 -20.50 -19.83
C ASN A 858 -17.11 -21.81 -20.44
N ASN A 859 -17.72 -21.75 -21.62
CA ASN A 859 -18.43 -22.87 -22.23
C ASN A 859 -18.07 -23.08 -23.71
N ALA A 860 -17.82 -24.32 -24.12
CA ALA A 860 -17.55 -24.67 -25.52
C ALA A 860 -18.45 -25.80 -26.04
N SER A 861 -19.10 -25.62 -27.20
CA SER A 861 -20.00 -26.67 -27.72
C SER A 861 -19.28 -27.92 -28.25
N ALA A 862 -17.98 -27.83 -28.58
CA ALA A 862 -17.19 -28.95 -29.09
C ALA A 862 -15.90 -29.25 -28.29
N SER A 863 -15.07 -28.25 -27.92
CA SER A 863 -13.83 -28.54 -27.18
C SER A 863 -13.30 -27.35 -26.36
N SER A 864 -12.90 -27.64 -25.12
CA SER A 864 -12.33 -26.73 -24.13
C SER A 864 -13.14 -25.48 -23.79
N GLY A 865 -13.67 -25.48 -22.56
CA GLY A 865 -14.30 -24.30 -21.98
C GLY A 865 -13.30 -23.17 -21.76
N ALA A 866 -12.13 -23.42 -21.18
CA ALA A 866 -11.19 -22.35 -20.80
C ALA A 866 -10.25 -21.95 -21.94
N PHE A 867 -9.33 -22.83 -22.32
CA PHE A 867 -8.20 -22.54 -23.20
C PHE A 867 -7.87 -23.70 -24.13
N TYR A 868 -7.82 -23.43 -25.43
CA TYR A 868 -7.43 -24.38 -26.47
C TYR A 868 -6.20 -23.87 -27.23
N ALA A 869 -5.09 -24.60 -27.16
CA ALA A 869 -3.88 -24.33 -27.93
C ALA A 869 -3.64 -25.39 -29.01
N THR A 870 -3.20 -24.95 -30.19
CA THR A 870 -2.81 -25.82 -31.30
C THR A 870 -1.67 -25.21 -32.12
N LYS A 871 -0.73 -26.04 -32.57
CA LYS A 871 0.41 -25.64 -33.45
C LYS A 871 1.28 -24.45 -32.97
N LEU A 872 1.36 -24.17 -31.67
CA LEU A 872 2.20 -23.09 -31.13
C LEU A 872 3.70 -23.32 -31.44
N GLY A 873 4.45 -22.23 -31.64
CA GLY A 873 5.90 -22.24 -31.83
C GLY A 873 6.63 -22.40 -30.48
N ALA A 874 6.41 -21.44 -29.59
CA ALA A 874 6.78 -21.45 -28.18
C ALA A 874 5.60 -20.98 -27.30
N GLY A 875 5.76 -21.08 -25.99
CA GLY A 875 4.76 -20.55 -25.06
C GLY A 875 4.87 -21.10 -23.64
N ASP A 876 4.19 -20.40 -22.74
CA ASP A 876 4.07 -20.74 -21.34
C ASP A 876 2.60 -20.62 -20.91
N PHE A 877 2.16 -21.50 -20.02
CA PHE A 877 0.87 -21.45 -19.35
C PHE A 877 1.15 -21.58 -17.84
N ILE A 878 1.33 -20.45 -17.16
CA ILE A 878 1.91 -20.39 -15.81
C ILE A 878 0.98 -19.68 -14.82
N GLY A 879 0.81 -20.20 -13.60
CA GLY A 879 0.13 -19.43 -12.56
C GLY A 879 -1.35 -19.14 -12.81
N ASN A 880 -2.04 -19.89 -13.69
CA ASN A 880 -3.44 -19.60 -14.04
C ASN A 880 -4.42 -20.40 -13.15
N THR A 881 -5.61 -19.85 -12.90
CA THR A 881 -6.71 -20.55 -12.21
C THR A 881 -7.87 -20.80 -13.17
N LEU A 882 -8.26 -22.06 -13.35
CA LEU A 882 -9.35 -22.51 -14.23
C LEU A 882 -10.44 -23.19 -13.38
N ASP A 883 -11.63 -22.61 -13.29
CA ASP A 883 -12.77 -23.16 -12.53
C ASP A 883 -14.04 -23.31 -13.36
N ARG A 884 -14.76 -24.43 -13.17
CA ARG A 884 -16.10 -24.72 -13.74
C ARG A 884 -16.20 -24.51 -15.26
N ASN A 885 -15.12 -24.70 -15.99
CA ASN A 885 -15.13 -24.58 -17.44
C ASN A 885 -15.81 -25.80 -18.06
N THR A 886 -16.72 -25.56 -18.99
CA THR A 886 -17.67 -26.57 -19.48
C THR A 886 -17.55 -26.82 -20.98
N HIS A 887 -17.88 -28.04 -21.42
CA HIS A 887 -18.09 -28.33 -22.84
C HIS A 887 -19.07 -29.50 -23.05
N SER A 888 -19.58 -29.63 -24.27
CA SER A 888 -20.48 -30.73 -24.66
C SER A 888 -19.84 -31.80 -25.57
N GLY A 889 -18.55 -31.68 -25.89
CA GLY A 889 -17.83 -32.64 -26.74
C GLY A 889 -17.26 -33.83 -25.97
N SER A 890 -17.09 -34.96 -26.66
CA SER A 890 -16.44 -36.15 -26.08
C SER A 890 -14.92 -36.02 -26.08
N GLY A 891 -14.25 -36.29 -24.95
CA GLY A 891 -12.78 -36.39 -24.89
C GLY A 891 -12.05 -35.05 -24.83
N SER A 892 -12.72 -33.97 -24.41
CA SER A 892 -12.11 -32.66 -24.16
C SER A 892 -11.92 -32.38 -22.67
N ALA A 893 -11.36 -31.22 -22.32
CA ALA A 893 -10.90 -30.85 -20.99
C ALA A 893 -11.05 -29.35 -20.71
N GLY A 894 -10.85 -28.92 -19.46
CA GLY A 894 -10.75 -27.50 -19.11
C GLY A 894 -9.64 -26.79 -19.90
N LEU A 895 -8.43 -27.35 -19.86
CA LEU A 895 -7.26 -26.96 -20.65
C LEU A 895 -6.96 -28.01 -21.72
N PHE A 896 -6.89 -27.61 -23.00
CA PHE A 896 -6.61 -28.56 -24.11
C PHE A 896 -5.38 -28.14 -24.93
N LEU A 897 -4.39 -29.03 -25.01
CA LEU A 897 -3.06 -28.80 -25.54
C LEU A 897 -2.77 -29.71 -26.75
N ASN A 898 -3.07 -29.20 -27.94
CA ASN A 898 -2.70 -29.80 -29.22
C ASN A 898 -1.39 -29.19 -29.78
N SER A 899 -0.42 -28.95 -28.90
CA SER A 899 0.91 -28.44 -29.23
C SER A 899 1.98 -29.08 -28.35
N SER A 900 3.21 -29.08 -28.85
CA SER A 900 4.41 -29.55 -28.14
C SER A 900 5.28 -28.41 -27.59
N GLY A 901 5.01 -27.17 -27.99
CA GLY A 901 5.85 -25.99 -27.70
C GLY A 901 5.38 -25.16 -26.51
N ILE A 902 4.63 -25.74 -25.56
CA ILE A 902 4.09 -25.00 -24.41
C ILE A 902 4.48 -25.65 -23.07
N ASN A 903 4.97 -24.82 -22.17
CA ASN A 903 5.31 -25.15 -20.78
C ASN A 903 4.09 -24.95 -19.88
N VAL A 904 3.77 -25.86 -18.96
CA VAL A 904 2.57 -25.75 -18.10
C VAL A 904 2.93 -25.94 -16.63
N PHE A 905 2.99 -24.84 -15.88
CA PHE A 905 3.51 -24.79 -14.51
C PHE A 905 2.63 -23.96 -13.55
N ASN A 906 2.61 -24.31 -12.27
CA ASN A 906 1.96 -23.52 -11.20
C ASN A 906 0.47 -23.20 -11.45
N ASN A 907 -0.28 -24.00 -12.21
CA ASN A 907 -1.71 -23.73 -12.46
C ASN A 907 -2.62 -24.49 -11.50
N ILE A 908 -3.80 -23.94 -11.21
CA ILE A 908 -4.92 -24.65 -10.58
C ILE A 908 -6.01 -24.90 -11.62
N VAL A 909 -6.41 -26.16 -11.82
CA VAL A 909 -7.43 -26.56 -12.82
C VAL A 909 -8.48 -27.47 -12.19
N VAL A 910 -9.63 -26.90 -11.87
CA VAL A 910 -10.66 -27.57 -11.08
C VAL A 910 -12.08 -27.52 -11.66
N ASN A 911 -12.92 -28.44 -11.18
CA ASN A 911 -14.36 -28.50 -11.42
C ASN A 911 -14.77 -28.50 -12.91
N SER A 912 -13.88 -28.87 -13.83
CA SER A 912 -14.16 -28.80 -15.26
C SER A 912 -14.99 -29.99 -15.75
N VAL A 913 -15.83 -29.75 -16.76
CA VAL A 913 -16.51 -30.83 -17.50
C VAL A 913 -15.48 -31.47 -18.44
N GLY A 914 -15.50 -32.80 -18.55
CA GLY A 914 -14.40 -33.55 -19.13
C GLY A 914 -13.20 -33.64 -18.18
N SER A 915 -11.99 -33.74 -18.74
CA SER A 915 -10.77 -33.80 -17.92
C SER A 915 -10.31 -32.40 -17.47
N GLY A 916 -9.37 -32.33 -16.53
CA GLY A 916 -8.74 -31.05 -16.15
C GLY A 916 -7.84 -30.55 -17.29
N ILE A 917 -6.80 -31.33 -17.60
CA ILE A 917 -5.86 -31.07 -18.69
C ILE A 917 -5.88 -32.23 -19.69
N ALA A 918 -5.97 -31.92 -20.99
CA ALA A 918 -5.83 -32.89 -22.07
C ALA A 918 -4.72 -32.52 -23.05
N CYS A 919 -3.95 -33.52 -23.48
CA CYS A 919 -2.82 -33.34 -24.40
C CYS A 919 -2.91 -34.27 -25.61
N SER A 920 -2.63 -33.74 -26.80
CA SER A 920 -2.55 -34.53 -28.05
C SER A 920 -1.36 -34.17 -28.96
N GLY A 921 -0.48 -33.25 -28.51
CA GLY A 921 0.76 -32.91 -29.20
C GLY A 921 1.81 -34.03 -29.21
N SER A 922 2.81 -33.91 -30.09
CA SER A 922 3.97 -34.81 -30.14
C SER A 922 5.25 -34.02 -30.45
N PRO A 923 6.22 -33.90 -29.52
CA PRO A 923 6.21 -34.45 -28.16
C PRO A 923 5.09 -33.86 -27.28
N LEU A 924 4.82 -34.49 -26.14
CA LEU A 924 3.88 -33.95 -25.15
C LEU A 924 4.49 -32.71 -24.46
N PRO A 925 3.67 -31.73 -24.02
CA PRO A 925 4.14 -30.59 -23.23
C PRO A 925 4.61 -31.02 -21.84
N THR A 926 5.50 -30.22 -21.24
CA THR A 926 5.91 -30.37 -19.84
C THR A 926 4.81 -29.84 -18.92
N LEU A 927 4.46 -30.63 -17.89
CA LEU A 927 3.32 -30.42 -16.99
C LEU A 927 3.79 -30.65 -15.56
N GLU A 928 4.32 -29.63 -14.89
CA GLU A 928 4.93 -29.79 -13.56
C GLU A 928 4.32 -28.77 -12.59
N TYR A 929 4.28 -29.08 -11.30
CA TYR A 929 3.75 -28.17 -10.26
C TYR A 929 2.34 -27.61 -10.55
N ASN A 930 1.41 -28.43 -11.04
CA ASN A 930 0.01 -28.02 -11.21
C ASN A 930 -0.90 -28.75 -10.22
N ASP A 931 -1.92 -28.07 -9.69
CA ASP A 931 -3.02 -28.70 -8.95
C ASP A 931 -4.20 -28.93 -9.90
N VAL A 932 -4.57 -30.19 -10.11
CA VAL A 932 -5.63 -30.56 -11.05
C VAL A 932 -6.59 -31.50 -10.34
N TRP A 933 -7.79 -31.02 -10.01
CA TRP A 933 -8.67 -31.71 -9.06
C TRP A 933 -10.18 -31.58 -9.36
N ASN A 934 -10.95 -32.59 -8.93
CA ASN A 934 -12.42 -32.67 -9.05
C ASN A 934 -12.95 -32.47 -10.50
N ASN A 935 -12.18 -32.93 -11.49
CA ASN A 935 -12.58 -32.86 -12.89
C ASN A 935 -13.41 -34.09 -13.30
N SER A 936 -14.56 -33.87 -13.96
CA SER A 936 -15.61 -34.90 -14.11
C SER A 936 -15.24 -36.17 -14.89
N ALA A 937 -14.18 -36.13 -15.72
CA ALA A 937 -13.62 -37.28 -16.44
C ALA A 937 -12.19 -37.62 -15.99
N GLY A 938 -11.76 -37.16 -14.82
CA GLY A 938 -10.42 -37.34 -14.27
C GLY A 938 -9.45 -36.22 -14.67
N ASP A 939 -8.37 -36.07 -13.92
CA ASP A 939 -7.55 -34.86 -13.96
C ASP A 939 -6.75 -34.70 -15.26
N TYR A 940 -6.22 -35.80 -15.82
CA TYR A 940 -5.43 -35.78 -17.06
C TYR A 940 -5.97 -36.73 -18.13
N SER A 941 -5.82 -36.35 -19.41
CA SER A 941 -6.14 -37.18 -20.57
C SER A 941 -5.07 -37.05 -21.66
N GLY A 942 -4.53 -38.17 -22.16
CA GLY A 942 -3.44 -38.18 -23.16
C GLY A 942 -2.05 -37.77 -22.62
N CYS A 943 -1.99 -37.30 -21.38
CA CYS A 943 -0.79 -36.94 -20.62
C CYS A 943 -0.99 -37.28 -19.13
N SER A 944 -0.02 -36.92 -18.29
CA SER A 944 -0.05 -37.07 -16.83
C SER A 944 0.70 -35.91 -16.19
N GLY A 945 0.38 -35.56 -14.94
CA GLY A 945 1.22 -34.67 -14.14
C GLY A 945 2.64 -35.21 -13.98
N GLY A 946 3.60 -34.30 -14.07
CA GLY A 946 5.03 -34.50 -13.83
C GLY A 946 5.41 -34.18 -12.39
N GLU A 947 6.65 -33.74 -12.19
CA GLU A 947 7.18 -33.37 -10.87
C GLU A 947 6.31 -32.29 -10.20
N GLY A 948 6.17 -32.38 -8.87
CA GLY A 948 5.43 -31.42 -8.04
C GLY A 948 3.93 -31.25 -8.30
N SER A 949 3.34 -31.92 -9.30
CA SER A 949 1.90 -31.81 -9.58
C SER A 949 1.07 -32.57 -8.54
N ILE A 950 -0.05 -31.98 -8.14
CA ILE A 950 -0.96 -32.48 -7.10
C ILE A 950 -2.40 -32.58 -7.63
N SER A 951 -3.28 -33.21 -6.86
CA SER A 951 -4.72 -33.31 -7.10
C SER A 951 -5.41 -33.25 -5.75
N SER A 952 -5.70 -32.03 -5.30
CA SER A 952 -6.29 -31.74 -3.99
C SER A 952 -7.31 -30.59 -4.10
N ASP A 953 -8.14 -30.40 -3.07
CA ASP A 953 -9.03 -29.23 -3.04
C ASP A 953 -8.18 -27.96 -2.83
N PRO A 954 -8.18 -26.98 -3.74
CA PRO A 954 -7.39 -25.76 -3.59
C PRO A 954 -7.92 -24.81 -2.50
N LEU A 955 -9.04 -25.13 -1.84
CA LEU A 955 -9.60 -24.37 -0.72
C LEU A 955 -9.76 -22.86 -1.04
N PHE A 956 -10.41 -22.54 -2.15
CA PHE A 956 -10.74 -21.16 -2.49
C PHE A 956 -11.75 -20.55 -1.51
N VAL A 957 -11.56 -19.27 -1.16
CA VAL A 957 -12.39 -18.53 -0.16
C VAL A 957 -13.89 -18.49 -0.52
N ASP A 958 -14.27 -17.84 -1.63
CA ASP A 958 -15.67 -17.78 -2.09
C ASP A 958 -15.78 -17.73 -3.62
N THR A 959 -15.62 -18.90 -4.21
CA THR A 959 -15.81 -19.13 -5.66
C THR A 959 -17.22 -18.79 -6.19
N ALA A 960 -18.21 -18.45 -5.35
CA ALA A 960 -19.52 -17.96 -5.77
C ALA A 960 -19.56 -16.43 -5.86
N ALA A 961 -18.79 -15.73 -5.01
CA ALA A 961 -18.47 -14.31 -5.13
C ALA A 961 -17.41 -14.01 -6.20
N VAL A 962 -16.83 -15.04 -6.84
CA VAL A 962 -15.66 -14.96 -7.73
C VAL A 962 -14.38 -14.61 -6.97
N ASP A 963 -14.35 -14.92 -5.68
CA ASP A 963 -13.16 -14.90 -4.85
C ASP A 963 -12.43 -16.24 -4.98
N TYR A 964 -11.27 -16.21 -5.64
CA TYR A 964 -10.37 -17.36 -5.83
C TYR A 964 -9.10 -17.25 -4.98
N HIS A 965 -9.09 -16.41 -3.93
CA HIS A 965 -7.97 -16.39 -3.01
C HIS A 965 -7.83 -17.75 -2.34
N LEU A 966 -6.58 -18.16 -2.12
CA LEU A 966 -6.27 -19.40 -1.42
C LEU A 966 -6.56 -19.18 0.06
N ALA A 967 -7.56 -19.89 0.60
CA ALA A 967 -7.78 -19.87 2.04
C ALA A 967 -6.59 -20.52 2.76
N VAL A 968 -6.44 -20.21 4.03
CA VAL A 968 -5.40 -20.82 4.86
C VAL A 968 -5.44 -22.35 4.76
N HIS A 969 -4.28 -22.97 4.55
CA HIS A 969 -4.08 -24.40 4.21
C HIS A 969 -4.39 -24.87 2.80
N SER A 970 -4.65 -23.97 1.84
CA SER A 970 -4.67 -24.41 0.46
C SER A 970 -3.41 -25.23 0.13
N PRO A 971 -3.54 -26.44 -0.44
CA PRO A 971 -2.40 -27.26 -0.84
C PRO A 971 -1.64 -26.66 -2.03
N ALA A 972 -2.15 -25.55 -2.61
CA ALA A 972 -1.49 -24.74 -3.62
C ALA A 972 -0.56 -23.65 -3.04
N ILE A 973 -0.62 -23.37 -1.73
CA ILE A 973 0.31 -22.45 -1.05
C ILE A 973 1.69 -23.10 -0.92
N ASP A 974 2.76 -22.34 -1.14
CA ASP A 974 4.16 -22.81 -1.11
C ASP A 974 4.44 -23.97 -2.08
N ALA A 975 3.56 -24.20 -3.07
CA ALA A 975 3.46 -25.48 -3.78
C ALA A 975 4.05 -25.48 -5.19
N GLY A 976 4.27 -24.31 -5.81
CA GLY A 976 4.75 -24.15 -7.18
C GLY A 976 6.27 -24.32 -7.35
N ASP A 977 6.75 -24.27 -8.59
CA ASP A 977 8.18 -24.31 -8.91
C ASP A 977 8.94 -23.06 -8.40
N THR A 978 10.23 -23.20 -8.09
CA THR A 978 11.06 -22.14 -7.44
C THR A 978 11.98 -21.38 -8.41
N SER A 979 11.76 -21.50 -9.73
CA SER A 979 12.61 -20.83 -10.72
C SER A 979 12.45 -19.30 -10.71
N SER A 980 13.47 -18.57 -11.16
CA SER A 980 13.41 -17.11 -11.31
C SER A 980 12.53 -16.63 -12.47
N ALA A 981 11.64 -17.47 -13.00
CA ALA A 981 10.63 -17.11 -13.99
C ALA A 981 9.25 -16.84 -13.34
N TYR A 982 9.15 -16.94 -12.02
CA TYR A 982 7.96 -16.60 -11.24
C TYR A 982 8.19 -15.33 -10.44
N ASP A 983 7.21 -14.44 -10.46
CA ASP A 983 7.21 -13.20 -9.68
C ASP A 983 6.53 -13.42 -8.32
N ASP A 984 7.22 -14.15 -7.45
CA ASP A 984 6.78 -14.40 -6.06
C ASP A 984 7.06 -13.17 -5.17
N PRO A 985 6.04 -12.47 -4.64
CA PRO A 985 6.22 -11.20 -3.94
C PRO A 985 6.93 -11.28 -2.57
N ASP A 986 6.84 -12.41 -1.86
CA ASP A 986 7.41 -12.55 -0.51
C ASP A 986 8.75 -13.32 -0.47
N GLY A 987 9.15 -13.91 -1.60
CA GLY A 987 10.41 -14.64 -1.76
C GLY A 987 10.42 -16.05 -1.16
N SER A 988 9.24 -16.63 -0.93
CA SER A 988 9.05 -18.03 -0.52
C SER A 988 9.15 -18.99 -1.72
N ARG A 989 8.21 -19.95 -1.84
CA ARG A 989 8.12 -20.88 -2.96
C ARG A 989 6.78 -20.63 -3.67
N GLY A 990 6.82 -19.77 -4.68
CA GLY A 990 5.65 -19.29 -5.42
C GLY A 990 4.43 -20.23 -5.48
N ASP A 991 3.28 -19.69 -5.05
CA ASP A 991 2.00 -20.37 -5.02
C ASP A 991 1.54 -20.86 -6.41
N MET A 992 0.67 -21.87 -6.43
CA MET A 992 -0.06 -22.22 -7.65
C MET A 992 -1.30 -21.34 -7.83
N GLY A 993 -1.62 -21.00 -9.07
CA GLY A 993 -2.82 -20.26 -9.46
C GLY A 993 -2.65 -18.74 -9.52
N TRP A 994 -3.75 -18.08 -9.87
CA TRP A 994 -3.81 -16.66 -10.27
C TRP A 994 -3.21 -15.69 -9.25
N TYR A 995 -3.39 -15.91 -7.94
CA TYR A 995 -3.05 -14.94 -6.90
C TYR A 995 -1.57 -14.92 -6.48
N GLY A 996 -0.74 -15.86 -6.93
CA GLY A 996 0.71 -15.84 -6.69
C GLY A 996 1.47 -14.99 -7.71
N SER A 997 1.22 -13.67 -7.79
CA SER A 997 1.71 -12.82 -8.90
C SER A 997 2.14 -11.39 -8.51
N HIS A 998 3.19 -10.89 -9.17
CA HIS A 998 3.84 -9.56 -9.02
C HIS A 998 2.94 -8.33 -8.76
N SER A 999 1.75 -8.29 -9.36
CA SER A 999 0.88 -7.12 -9.33
C SER A 999 -0.15 -7.13 -8.19
N PHE A 1000 -0.23 -8.24 -7.46
CA PHE A 1000 -1.09 -8.37 -6.30
C PHE A 1000 -0.22 -8.37 -5.05
N VAL A 1001 -0.05 -7.19 -4.45
CA VAL A 1001 0.47 -7.10 -3.09
C VAL A 1001 -0.62 -7.67 -2.19
N MET A 1002 -0.44 -8.92 -1.78
CA MET A 1002 -1.26 -9.54 -0.74
C MET A 1002 -0.97 -8.78 0.55
N ASP A 1003 -1.91 -7.94 1.01
CA ASP A 1003 -1.92 -7.40 2.38
C ASP A 1003 -2.26 -8.57 3.34
N GLN A 1004 -1.39 -9.59 3.39
CA GLN A 1004 -1.53 -10.68 4.34
C GLN A 1004 -1.48 -10.08 5.75
N PRO A 1005 -2.37 -10.48 6.65
CA PRO A 1005 -2.30 -10.04 8.04
C PRO A 1005 -0.97 -10.52 8.64
N SER A 1006 -0.38 -9.76 9.56
CA SER A 1006 0.84 -10.18 10.25
C SER A 1006 0.68 -11.59 10.83
N TYR A 1007 1.75 -12.38 10.89
CA TYR A 1007 1.66 -13.65 11.60
C TYR A 1007 1.39 -13.42 13.12
N PRO A 1008 0.51 -14.20 13.77
CA PRO A 1008 0.26 -14.07 15.20
C PRO A 1008 1.53 -14.22 16.03
N LYS A 1009 1.84 -13.21 16.84
CA LYS A 1009 3.07 -13.18 17.66
C LYS A 1009 2.82 -13.73 19.06
N ASN A 1010 3.87 -14.33 19.65
CA ASN A 1010 3.86 -14.92 20.99
C ASN A 1010 2.79 -16.01 21.21
N LEU A 1011 2.71 -17.03 20.34
CA LEU A 1011 1.89 -18.21 20.63
C LEU A 1011 2.48 -18.99 21.81
N ILE A 1012 1.83 -18.90 22.96
CA ILE A 1012 2.14 -19.67 24.18
C ILE A 1012 1.10 -20.79 24.31
N ALA A 1013 1.56 -22.00 24.60
CA ALA A 1013 0.73 -23.15 24.92
C ALA A 1013 0.97 -23.56 26.38
N ASP A 1014 0.14 -23.05 27.28
CA ASP A 1014 0.23 -23.31 28.72
C ASP A 1014 -0.71 -24.44 29.15
N VAL A 1015 -0.35 -25.16 30.21
CA VAL A 1015 -1.20 -26.23 30.78
C VAL A 1015 -1.89 -25.72 32.04
N ILE A 1016 -3.14 -25.27 31.88
CA ILE A 1016 -3.92 -24.66 32.96
C ILE A 1016 -4.99 -25.64 33.43
N THR A 1017 -4.93 -26.05 34.70
CA THR A 1017 -5.83 -27.02 35.35
C THR A 1017 -5.94 -28.40 34.66
N GLY A 1018 -5.11 -28.66 33.67
CA GLY A 1018 -4.99 -29.94 32.96
C GLY A 1018 -5.42 -29.92 31.51
N ASP A 1019 -5.97 -28.80 31.05
CA ASP A 1019 -6.19 -28.54 29.64
C ASP A 1019 -5.03 -27.72 29.06
N VAL A 1020 -4.74 -27.84 27.76
CA VAL A 1020 -3.88 -26.88 27.07
C VAL A 1020 -4.68 -25.62 26.79
N VAL A 1021 -4.15 -24.46 27.15
CA VAL A 1021 -4.68 -23.14 26.83
C VAL A 1021 -3.67 -22.43 25.94
N LEU A 1022 -4.08 -22.13 24.71
CA LEU A 1022 -3.30 -21.32 23.78
C LEU A 1022 -3.60 -19.85 24.02
N THR A 1023 -2.56 -19.01 24.05
CA THR A 1023 -2.67 -17.55 24.13
C THR A 1023 -1.71 -16.92 23.12
N TRP A 1024 -2.13 -15.85 22.45
CA TRP A 1024 -1.29 -15.08 21.51
C TRP A 1024 -1.58 -13.57 21.62
N ASN A 1025 -0.72 -12.76 21.01
CA ASN A 1025 -0.96 -11.33 20.86
C ASN A 1025 -2.04 -11.08 19.80
N ARG A 1026 -2.92 -10.10 20.02
CA ARG A 1026 -3.83 -9.64 18.96
C ARG A 1026 -3.01 -8.98 17.84
N ASN A 1027 -3.36 -9.33 16.62
CA ASN A 1027 -2.90 -8.66 15.42
C ASN A 1027 -3.27 -7.16 15.40
N PRO A 1028 -2.38 -6.29 14.90
CA PRO A 1028 -2.63 -4.84 14.82
C PRO A 1028 -3.63 -4.46 13.72
N GLU A 1029 -3.82 -5.30 12.71
CA GLU A 1029 -4.71 -5.04 11.58
C GLU A 1029 -6.18 -4.96 12.04
N ALA A 1030 -6.93 -4.02 11.46
CA ALA A 1030 -8.27 -3.66 11.94
C ALA A 1030 -9.37 -4.64 11.53
N ASP A 1031 -9.11 -5.42 10.48
CA ASP A 1031 -10.03 -6.26 9.72
C ASP A 1031 -9.86 -7.77 10.00
N ILE A 1032 -8.99 -8.14 10.95
CA ILE A 1032 -8.84 -9.52 11.43
C ILE A 1032 -10.18 -10.08 11.86
N GLN A 1033 -10.61 -11.18 11.22
CA GLN A 1033 -11.89 -11.83 11.46
C GLN A 1033 -11.75 -13.02 12.42
N SER A 1034 -10.68 -13.83 12.29
CA SER A 1034 -10.47 -15.01 13.12
C SER A 1034 -9.00 -15.45 13.20
N TYR A 1035 -8.73 -16.54 13.92
CA TYR A 1035 -7.45 -17.21 14.01
C TYR A 1035 -7.65 -18.71 13.81
N ALA A 1036 -6.94 -19.30 12.85
CA ALA A 1036 -6.98 -20.72 12.57
C ALA A 1036 -5.94 -21.46 13.43
N ILE A 1037 -6.35 -22.55 14.09
CA ILE A 1037 -5.54 -23.28 15.08
C ILE A 1037 -5.18 -24.69 14.59
N TYR A 1038 -3.88 -25.03 14.67
CA TYR A 1038 -3.30 -26.29 14.18
C TYR A 1038 -2.64 -27.07 15.31
N CYS A 1039 -2.78 -28.41 15.32
CA CYS A 1039 -2.27 -29.27 16.38
C CYS A 1039 -1.83 -30.65 15.88
N ASP A 1040 -0.58 -31.03 16.14
CA ASP A 1040 -0.08 -32.40 15.93
C ASP A 1040 0.83 -32.83 17.09
N THR A 1041 1.08 -34.13 17.20
CA THR A 1041 2.06 -34.77 18.09
C THR A 1041 3.47 -34.84 17.49
N ILE A 1042 3.63 -34.47 16.22
CA ILE A 1042 4.91 -34.43 15.51
C ILE A 1042 5.59 -33.07 15.72
N SER A 1043 6.88 -33.10 16.12
CA SER A 1043 7.64 -31.88 16.48
C SER A 1043 7.97 -30.94 15.33
N GLY A 1044 7.76 -31.39 14.09
CA GLY A 1044 7.87 -30.57 12.88
C GLY A 1044 6.49 -30.32 12.27
N LEU A 1045 5.52 -29.89 13.08
CA LEU A 1045 4.15 -29.58 12.63
C LEU A 1045 4.18 -28.70 11.36
N ILE A 1046 3.74 -29.29 10.26
CA ILE A 1046 3.39 -28.62 9.01
C ILE A 1046 1.86 -28.44 9.04
N PRO A 1047 1.34 -27.21 9.17
CA PRO A 1047 -0.09 -26.97 9.22
C PRO A 1047 -0.81 -27.48 7.97
N SER A 1048 -1.86 -28.29 8.14
CA SER A 1048 -2.72 -28.76 7.05
C SER A 1048 -4.13 -29.08 7.55
N ILE A 1049 -5.07 -29.27 6.62
CA ILE A 1049 -6.47 -29.61 6.95
C ILE A 1049 -6.63 -30.85 7.85
N ASP A 1050 -5.67 -31.79 7.82
CA ASP A 1050 -5.67 -32.98 8.68
C ASP A 1050 -5.33 -32.68 10.16
N ASN A 1051 -4.65 -31.55 10.43
CA ASN A 1051 -4.27 -31.10 11.77
C ASN A 1051 -4.92 -29.77 12.19
N PHE A 1052 -5.82 -29.22 11.38
CA PHE A 1052 -6.73 -28.14 11.76
C PHE A 1052 -7.69 -28.57 12.87
N VAL A 1053 -7.83 -27.71 13.88
CA VAL A 1053 -8.71 -27.95 15.03
C VAL A 1053 -9.95 -27.08 15.00
N GLN A 1054 -9.80 -25.75 14.89
CA GLN A 1054 -10.89 -24.78 14.93
C GLN A 1054 -10.42 -23.37 14.53
N PHE A 1055 -11.39 -22.51 14.18
CA PHE A 1055 -11.22 -21.06 14.15
C PHE A 1055 -11.58 -20.46 15.52
N VAL A 1056 -10.91 -19.37 15.89
CA VAL A 1056 -11.23 -18.51 17.05
C VAL A 1056 -11.53 -17.12 16.53
N LEU A 1057 -12.73 -16.58 16.78
CA LEU A 1057 -13.13 -15.29 16.23
C LEU A 1057 -12.41 -14.12 16.91
N ALA A 1058 -12.01 -13.12 16.14
CA ALA A 1058 -11.49 -11.88 16.69
C ALA A 1058 -12.58 -11.14 17.50
N PRO A 1059 -12.23 -10.41 18.58
CA PRO A 1059 -10.88 -10.10 19.04
C PRO A 1059 -10.28 -11.12 20.03
N ASP A 1060 -10.87 -12.31 20.20
CA ASP A 1060 -10.37 -13.29 21.18
C ASP A 1060 -8.99 -13.83 20.78
N THR A 1061 -8.04 -13.79 21.72
CA THR A 1061 -6.67 -14.29 21.52
C THR A 1061 -6.26 -15.37 22.51
N THR A 1062 -7.25 -16.11 23.01
CA THR A 1062 -7.06 -17.21 23.97
C THR A 1062 -8.07 -18.31 23.69
N VAL A 1063 -7.63 -19.57 23.66
CA VAL A 1063 -8.53 -20.71 23.51
C VAL A 1063 -8.08 -21.92 24.33
N ASN A 1064 -9.03 -22.56 25.01
CA ASN A 1064 -8.81 -23.82 25.71
C ASN A 1064 -9.02 -24.98 24.72
N MET A 1065 -7.97 -25.77 24.50
CA MET A 1065 -7.90 -26.91 23.58
C MET A 1065 -8.22 -28.26 24.26
N GLY A 1066 -8.42 -28.24 25.58
CA GLY A 1066 -8.74 -29.41 26.40
C GLY A 1066 -7.52 -30.24 26.81
N ALA A 1067 -7.78 -31.26 27.62
CA ALA A 1067 -6.77 -32.18 28.13
C ALA A 1067 -6.09 -33.00 27.02
N TYR A 1068 -4.76 -33.06 27.10
CA TYR A 1068 -3.86 -33.68 26.13
C TYR A 1068 -3.19 -34.94 26.72
N SER A 1069 -2.78 -35.87 25.86
CA SER A 1069 -2.26 -37.18 26.27
C SER A 1069 -0.79 -37.43 26.00
N ASP A 1070 -0.22 -36.72 25.04
CA ASP A 1070 1.13 -36.90 24.49
C ASP A 1070 1.66 -35.49 24.16
N THR A 1071 2.97 -35.29 24.01
CA THR A 1071 3.53 -34.00 23.60
C THR A 1071 2.83 -33.50 22.33
N VAL A 1072 2.18 -32.35 22.43
CA VAL A 1072 1.48 -31.69 21.32
C VAL A 1072 2.17 -30.37 20.99
N TYR A 1073 2.10 -30.06 19.71
CA TYR A 1073 2.73 -28.92 19.06
C TYR A 1073 1.63 -28.12 18.39
N TYR A 1074 1.68 -26.79 18.53
CA TYR A 1074 0.70 -25.90 17.96
C TYR A 1074 1.34 -24.84 17.06
N LYS A 1075 0.60 -24.47 16.02
CA LYS A 1075 0.82 -23.29 15.16
C LYS A 1075 -0.54 -22.61 14.98
N ILE A 1076 -0.55 -21.29 14.80
CA ILE A 1076 -1.76 -20.53 14.47
C ILE A 1076 -1.50 -19.58 13.31
N SER A 1077 -2.55 -19.23 12.57
CA SER A 1077 -2.54 -18.20 11.51
C SER A 1077 -3.67 -17.21 11.78
N ALA A 1078 -3.42 -15.92 11.59
CA ALA A 1078 -4.46 -14.89 11.61
C ALA A 1078 -5.23 -14.93 10.30
N VAL A 1079 -6.54 -14.71 10.36
CA VAL A 1079 -7.41 -14.73 9.18
C VAL A 1079 -8.22 -13.45 9.14
N ASP A 1080 -8.07 -12.68 8.07
CA ASP A 1080 -8.74 -11.39 7.90
C ASP A 1080 -10.18 -11.49 7.36
N SER A 1081 -10.79 -10.33 7.10
CA SER A 1081 -12.17 -10.22 6.63
C SER A 1081 -12.38 -10.69 5.18
N THR A 1082 -11.30 -10.79 4.42
CA THR A 1082 -11.18 -11.40 3.08
C THR A 1082 -10.73 -12.87 3.13
N ALA A 1083 -10.59 -13.42 4.35
CA ALA A 1083 -10.22 -14.80 4.65
C ALA A 1083 -8.82 -15.26 4.19
N TYR A 1084 -7.88 -14.33 3.95
CA TYR A 1084 -6.47 -14.73 3.80
C TYR A 1084 -5.91 -15.18 5.14
N GLY A 1085 -5.10 -16.23 5.11
CA GLY A 1085 -4.25 -16.60 6.24
C GLY A 1085 -2.95 -15.81 6.24
N SER A 1086 -2.52 -15.33 7.40
CA SER A 1086 -1.13 -14.93 7.63
C SER A 1086 -0.20 -16.14 7.52
N GLY A 1087 1.10 -15.89 7.39
CA GLY A 1087 2.14 -16.82 7.84
C GLY A 1087 1.90 -17.32 9.29
N TYR A 1088 2.49 -18.46 9.65
CA TYR A 1088 2.22 -19.09 10.94
C TYR A 1088 2.96 -18.43 12.10
N SER A 1089 2.39 -18.51 13.31
CA SER A 1089 3.00 -18.04 14.54
C SER A 1089 4.43 -18.54 14.72
N ASN A 1090 5.33 -17.61 15.06
CA ASN A 1090 6.78 -17.80 15.22
C ASN A 1090 7.56 -17.99 13.89
N ALA A 1091 7.10 -17.39 12.79
CA ALA A 1091 7.70 -17.51 11.44
C ALA A 1091 9.23 -17.25 11.36
N ASP A 1092 9.80 -16.44 12.26
CA ASP A 1092 11.25 -16.19 12.35
C ASP A 1092 12.08 -17.47 12.66
N SER A 1093 11.43 -18.60 12.96
CA SER A 1093 12.06 -19.93 13.08
C SER A 1093 11.11 -21.04 12.60
N PRO A 1094 11.17 -21.47 11.32
CA PRO A 1094 10.19 -22.40 10.73
C PRO A 1094 10.11 -23.79 11.41
N ASP A 1095 11.19 -24.19 12.11
CA ASP A 1095 11.35 -25.48 12.81
C ASP A 1095 10.89 -25.47 14.28
N ALA A 1096 10.35 -24.37 14.82
CA ALA A 1096 10.05 -24.22 16.25
C ALA A 1096 8.54 -24.04 16.59
N PRO A 1097 7.70 -25.09 16.44
CA PRO A 1097 6.34 -25.05 16.98
C PRO A 1097 6.36 -25.01 18.52
N THR A 1098 5.37 -24.36 19.13
CA THR A 1098 5.26 -24.26 20.60
C THR A 1098 4.93 -25.63 21.19
N ALA A 1099 5.94 -26.27 21.80
CA ALA A 1099 5.89 -27.61 22.33
C ALA A 1099 5.41 -27.65 23.79
N VAL A 1100 4.49 -28.55 24.12
CA VAL A 1100 4.08 -28.82 25.51
C VAL A 1100 4.78 -30.07 26.04
N PRO A 1101 5.87 -29.97 26.84
CA PRO A 1101 6.60 -31.14 27.35
C PRO A 1101 5.79 -31.99 28.35
N ASP A 1102 5.98 -33.31 28.29
CA ASP A 1102 5.38 -34.34 29.14
C ASP A 1102 6.22 -34.57 30.42
N LYS A 1103 5.71 -34.66 31.67
CA LYS A 1103 4.39 -34.45 32.30
C LYS A 1103 4.61 -34.30 33.85
N PRO A 1104 3.62 -34.10 34.76
CA PRO A 1104 2.41 -34.94 34.93
C PRO A 1104 1.12 -34.23 35.41
N LEU A 1105 0.02 -34.52 34.74
CA LEU A 1105 -1.29 -34.46 35.41
C LEU A 1105 -1.55 -35.77 36.14
N ALA A 1106 -2.16 -35.66 37.32
CA ALA A 1106 -2.92 -36.78 37.85
C ALA A 1106 -4.05 -37.06 36.85
N TYR A 1107 -3.87 -38.12 36.05
CA TYR A 1107 -4.91 -38.68 35.19
C TYR A 1107 -6.25 -38.73 35.94
N GLN A 1108 -7.38 -38.65 35.25
CA GLN A 1108 -8.70 -38.82 35.85
C GLN A 1108 -9.32 -40.17 35.45
N PHE A 1109 -10.32 -40.61 36.21
CA PHE A 1109 -11.15 -41.74 35.79
C PHE A 1109 -12.20 -41.28 34.76
N LYS A 1110 -11.92 -41.48 33.47
CA LYS A 1110 -12.72 -40.91 32.37
C LYS A 1110 -12.85 -41.89 31.20
N LEU A 1111 -14.03 -41.92 30.56
CA LEU A 1111 -14.32 -42.70 29.35
C LEU A 1111 -14.69 -41.74 28.22
N TYR A 1112 -13.89 -41.73 27.15
CA TYR A 1112 -14.06 -40.80 26.04
C TYR A 1112 -15.10 -41.29 25.02
N GLN A 1113 -15.53 -40.40 24.11
CA GLN A 1113 -16.34 -40.80 22.97
C GLN A 1113 -15.49 -41.64 21.99
N ASN A 1114 -16.08 -42.67 21.39
CA ASN A 1114 -15.40 -43.48 20.38
C ASN A 1114 -15.24 -42.67 19.10
N ILE A 1115 -14.12 -42.85 18.38
CA ILE A 1115 -13.81 -42.11 17.14
C ILE A 1115 -13.39 -43.10 16.04
N PRO A 1116 -13.93 -43.00 14.81
CA PRO A 1116 -15.08 -42.15 14.45
C PRO A 1116 -16.38 -42.62 15.12
N ASN A 1117 -17.44 -41.79 15.08
CA ASN A 1117 -18.79 -42.15 15.50
C ASN A 1117 -19.85 -41.29 14.77
N PRO A 1118 -20.61 -41.83 13.79
CA PRO A 1118 -20.68 -43.24 13.40
C PRO A 1118 -19.38 -43.80 12.81
N PHE A 1119 -19.24 -45.12 12.78
CA PHE A 1119 -18.02 -45.79 12.30
C PHE A 1119 -18.32 -46.95 11.36
N ASN A 1120 -17.35 -47.31 10.51
CA ASN A 1120 -17.45 -48.45 9.59
C ASN A 1120 -16.06 -49.07 9.29
N PRO A 1121 -15.80 -50.34 9.65
CA PRO A 1121 -16.35 -51.12 10.75
C PRO A 1121 -15.50 -50.99 12.03
N ARG A 1122 -14.43 -50.15 12.02
CA ARG A 1122 -13.49 -49.98 13.13
C ARG A 1122 -13.72 -48.66 13.87
N THR A 1123 -13.57 -48.67 15.19
CA THR A 1123 -13.59 -47.47 16.04
C THR A 1123 -12.65 -47.63 17.22
N ILE A 1124 -12.03 -46.53 17.65
CA ILE A 1124 -11.11 -46.50 18.80
C ILE A 1124 -11.87 -45.95 20.00
N ILE A 1125 -11.82 -46.68 21.12
CA ILE A 1125 -12.36 -46.26 22.42
C ILE A 1125 -11.17 -45.87 23.31
N LYS A 1126 -11.06 -44.58 23.66
CA LYS A 1126 -10.07 -44.06 24.61
C LYS A 1126 -10.65 -43.97 26.03
N TYR A 1127 -9.84 -44.22 27.05
CA TYR A 1127 -10.19 -44.08 28.46
C TYR A 1127 -8.95 -43.84 29.33
N GLU A 1128 -9.17 -43.36 30.55
CA GLU A 1128 -8.14 -42.77 31.42
C GLU A 1128 -8.31 -43.24 32.87
N LEU A 1129 -7.20 -43.40 33.59
CA LEU A 1129 -7.17 -43.96 34.95
C LEU A 1129 -6.27 -43.15 35.88
N ASN A 1130 -6.82 -42.69 37.02
CA ASN A 1130 -6.06 -41.89 38.00
C ASN A 1130 -5.11 -42.67 38.91
N ARG A 1131 -5.29 -43.98 38.99
CA ARG A 1131 -4.51 -44.90 39.82
C ARG A 1131 -4.57 -46.29 39.24
N SER A 1132 -3.59 -47.12 39.60
CA SER A 1132 -3.58 -48.53 39.20
C SER A 1132 -4.86 -49.23 39.68
N THR A 1133 -5.62 -49.81 38.76
CA THR A 1133 -6.92 -50.44 39.07
C THR A 1133 -7.28 -51.53 38.06
N TRP A 1134 -8.19 -52.43 38.45
CA TRP A 1134 -8.82 -53.35 37.51
C TRP A 1134 -9.78 -52.58 36.60
N VAL A 1135 -9.64 -52.75 35.29
CA VAL A 1135 -10.49 -52.17 34.26
C VAL A 1135 -11.18 -53.27 33.50
N THR A 1136 -12.50 -53.15 33.34
CA THR A 1136 -13.28 -53.92 32.38
C THR A 1136 -13.91 -52.97 31.36
N LEU A 1137 -13.68 -53.22 30.07
CA LEU A 1137 -14.36 -52.52 28.98
C LEU A 1137 -15.10 -53.55 28.12
N THR A 1138 -16.42 -53.42 28.06
CA THR A 1138 -17.30 -54.40 27.40
C THR A 1138 -18.31 -53.71 26.48
N ILE A 1139 -18.51 -54.29 25.30
CA ILE A 1139 -19.49 -53.88 24.30
C ILE A 1139 -20.81 -54.60 24.52
N TYR A 1140 -21.91 -53.87 24.40
CA TYR A 1140 -23.29 -54.32 24.57
C TYR A 1140 -24.14 -53.86 23.38
N ASP A 1141 -25.15 -54.63 23.01
CA ASP A 1141 -26.21 -54.17 22.09
C ASP A 1141 -27.30 -53.37 22.83
N VAL A 1142 -28.33 -52.93 22.08
CA VAL A 1142 -29.48 -52.20 22.61
C VAL A 1142 -30.34 -53.00 23.61
N THR A 1143 -30.20 -54.33 23.67
CA THR A 1143 -30.89 -55.18 24.65
C THR A 1143 -30.12 -55.32 25.96
N GLY A 1144 -28.87 -54.85 26.00
CA GLY A 1144 -27.96 -55.08 27.12
C GLY A 1144 -27.25 -56.45 27.05
N SER A 1145 -27.29 -57.14 25.92
CA SER A 1145 -26.54 -58.39 25.72
C SER A 1145 -25.08 -58.08 25.39
N ILE A 1146 -24.14 -58.82 25.99
CA ILE A 1146 -22.70 -58.61 25.76
C ILE A 1146 -22.32 -59.12 24.36
N ILE A 1147 -21.68 -58.25 23.58
CA ILE A 1147 -21.17 -58.54 22.24
C ILE A 1147 -19.71 -59.01 22.28
N LYS A 1148 -18.85 -58.27 22.98
CA LYS A 1148 -17.40 -58.52 23.08
C LYS A 1148 -16.82 -57.81 24.31
N ARG A 1149 -15.86 -58.42 25.00
CA ARG A 1149 -15.03 -57.75 26.01
C ARG A 1149 -13.71 -57.36 25.37
N LEU A 1150 -13.32 -56.09 25.50
CA LEU A 1150 -12.11 -55.53 24.89
C LEU A 1150 -10.96 -55.43 25.90
N VAL A 1151 -11.29 -55.19 27.17
CA VAL A 1151 -10.31 -55.05 28.27
C VAL A 1151 -10.84 -55.77 29.50
N ASP A 1152 -9.96 -56.48 30.20
CA ASP A 1152 -10.21 -57.16 31.49
C ASP A 1152 -8.89 -57.37 32.24
N ALA A 1153 -8.28 -56.28 32.74
CA ALA A 1153 -6.92 -56.30 33.27
C ALA A 1153 -6.67 -55.20 34.31
N ILE A 1154 -5.60 -55.36 35.09
CA ILE A 1154 -5.05 -54.26 35.91
C ILE A 1154 -4.25 -53.33 35.00
N HIS A 1155 -4.66 -52.08 34.93
CA HIS A 1155 -3.95 -51.01 34.22
C HIS A 1155 -3.41 -50.01 35.24
N ALA A 1156 -2.22 -49.47 34.97
CA ALA A 1156 -1.55 -48.46 35.79
C ALA A 1156 -2.24 -47.07 35.62
N PRO A 1157 -1.82 -46.00 36.32
CA PRO A 1157 -2.26 -44.65 35.96
C PRO A 1157 -1.82 -44.33 34.53
N GLY A 1158 -2.73 -43.90 33.67
CA GLY A 1158 -2.44 -43.75 32.23
C GLY A 1158 -3.66 -43.42 31.38
N LEU A 1159 -3.41 -42.93 30.15
CA LEU A 1159 -4.38 -43.02 29.06
C LEU A 1159 -4.22 -44.36 28.34
N TYR A 1160 -5.34 -44.96 27.97
CA TYR A 1160 -5.43 -46.21 27.24
C TYR A 1160 -6.40 -46.10 26.07
N SER A 1161 -6.11 -46.84 25.00
CA SER A 1161 -7.00 -46.99 23.85
C SER A 1161 -7.21 -48.47 23.52
N THR A 1162 -8.33 -48.78 22.89
CA THR A 1162 -8.59 -50.11 22.35
C THR A 1162 -9.52 -50.02 21.15
N GLU A 1163 -9.25 -50.83 20.12
CA GLU A 1163 -10.07 -50.88 18.91
C GLU A 1163 -11.23 -51.86 19.07
N TRP A 1164 -12.41 -51.48 18.59
CA TRP A 1164 -13.45 -52.44 18.22
C TRP A 1164 -13.62 -52.49 16.70
N ASP A 1165 -13.48 -53.69 16.16
CA ASP A 1165 -13.56 -54.10 14.75
C ASP A 1165 -14.98 -54.45 14.28
N GLY A 1166 -16.00 -54.14 15.10
CA GLY A 1166 -17.39 -54.49 14.81
C GLY A 1166 -17.70 -55.98 14.87
N THR A 1167 -16.90 -56.79 15.59
CA THR A 1167 -17.13 -58.24 15.74
C THR A 1167 -17.58 -58.66 17.15
N ASN A 1168 -18.20 -59.83 17.26
CA ASN A 1168 -18.54 -60.48 18.53
C ASN A 1168 -17.41 -61.41 19.04
N PHE A 1169 -17.61 -62.10 20.17
CA PHE A 1169 -16.67 -63.10 20.70
C PHE A 1169 -16.32 -64.25 19.75
N SER A 1170 -17.17 -64.56 18.76
CA SER A 1170 -16.92 -65.58 17.73
C SER A 1170 -16.18 -65.03 16.50
N GLY A 1171 -15.73 -63.77 16.53
CA GLY A 1171 -15.09 -63.09 15.40
C GLY A 1171 -16.05 -62.72 14.26
N GLN A 1172 -17.37 -62.87 14.46
CA GLN A 1172 -18.38 -62.58 13.45
C GLN A 1172 -18.76 -61.10 13.48
N ARG A 1173 -18.85 -60.45 12.32
CA ARG A 1173 -19.32 -59.05 12.23
C ARG A 1173 -20.77 -58.91 12.70
N VAL A 1174 -21.05 -57.88 13.49
CA VAL A 1174 -22.41 -57.57 13.95
C VAL A 1174 -23.19 -56.74 12.92
N SER A 1175 -24.48 -56.49 13.17
CA SER A 1175 -25.34 -55.66 12.33
C SER A 1175 -25.03 -54.17 12.48
N SER A 1176 -25.30 -53.36 11.46
CA SER A 1176 -25.35 -51.90 11.62
C SER A 1176 -26.39 -51.53 12.68
N GLY A 1177 -26.13 -50.49 13.48
CA GLY A 1177 -27.03 -50.07 14.53
C GLY A 1177 -26.33 -49.42 15.72
N ILE A 1178 -27.10 -49.20 16.78
CA ILE A 1178 -26.61 -48.61 18.03
C ILE A 1178 -26.04 -49.70 18.93
N TYR A 1179 -24.86 -49.41 19.49
CA TYR A 1179 -24.21 -50.21 20.52
C TYR A 1179 -23.84 -49.33 21.70
N PHE A 1180 -23.60 -49.95 22.85
CA PHE A 1180 -23.11 -49.27 24.04
C PHE A 1180 -21.80 -49.91 24.48
N TYR A 1181 -20.81 -49.10 24.82
CA TYR A 1181 -19.61 -49.57 25.50
C TYR A 1181 -19.63 -49.07 26.93
N ARG A 1182 -19.36 -49.98 27.86
CA ARG A 1182 -19.36 -49.71 29.30
C ARG A 1182 -17.99 -50.06 29.87
N MET A 1183 -17.44 -49.09 30.61
CA MET A 1183 -16.23 -49.26 31.39
C MET A 1183 -16.58 -49.37 32.87
N SER A 1184 -15.93 -50.27 33.59
CA SER A 1184 -15.89 -50.26 35.06
C SER A 1184 -14.44 -50.22 35.52
N ALA A 1185 -14.08 -49.19 36.29
CA ALA A 1185 -12.74 -48.95 36.81
C ALA A 1185 -12.82 -48.21 38.15
N GLY A 1186 -11.97 -48.55 39.12
CA GLY A 1186 -11.89 -47.82 40.39
C GLY A 1186 -13.13 -47.82 41.28
N GLY A 1187 -14.15 -48.65 40.97
CA GLY A 1187 -15.46 -48.69 41.63
C GLY A 1187 -16.56 -47.87 40.95
N ILE A 1188 -16.25 -47.20 39.84
CA ILE A 1188 -17.18 -46.35 39.07
C ILE A 1188 -17.46 -47.01 37.72
N VAL A 1189 -18.66 -46.79 37.18
CA VAL A 1189 -19.12 -47.35 35.90
C VAL A 1189 -19.56 -46.23 34.95
N TRP A 1190 -18.95 -46.17 33.77
CA TRP A 1190 -19.35 -45.28 32.67
C TRP A 1190 -19.99 -46.09 31.55
N THR A 1191 -20.87 -45.46 30.77
CA THR A 1191 -21.47 -46.08 29.59
C THR A 1191 -21.69 -45.01 28.53
N LYS A 1192 -21.26 -45.29 27.29
CA LYS A 1192 -21.40 -44.40 26.15
C LYS A 1192 -21.98 -45.13 24.95
N LYS A 1193 -22.68 -44.38 24.10
CA LYS A 1193 -23.36 -44.85 22.89
C LYS A 1193 -22.43 -44.73 21.69
N MET A 1194 -22.46 -45.70 20.78
CA MET A 1194 -21.80 -45.66 19.47
C MET A 1194 -22.73 -46.18 18.37
N ALA A 1195 -22.48 -45.79 17.12
CA ALA A 1195 -23.27 -46.18 15.95
C ALA A 1195 -22.37 -46.85 14.89
N LEU A 1196 -22.62 -48.13 14.60
CA LEU A 1196 -21.97 -48.86 13.51
C LEU A 1196 -22.79 -48.68 12.23
N LEU A 1197 -22.15 -48.16 11.18
CA LEU A 1197 -22.65 -48.19 9.80
C LEU A 1197 -21.95 -49.32 9.03
N LYS A 1198 -22.57 -49.77 7.94
CA LYS A 1198 -21.99 -50.73 6.98
C LYS A 1198 -21.83 -50.05 5.64
#